data_AF-A0A0D2CEJ6-F1
#
_entry.id   AF-A0A0D2CEJ6-F1
#
_cell.length_a   1.000
_cell.length_b   1.000
_cell.length_c   1.000
_cell.angle_alpha   90.00
_cell.angle_beta   90.00
_cell.angle_gamma   90.00
#
_symmetry.space_group_name_H-M   'P 1'
#
loop_
_entity.id
_entity.type
_entity.pdbx_description
1 polymer ?
#
loop_
_entity_poly.entity_id
_entity_poly.type
_entity_poly.pdbx_seq_one_letter_code
_entity_poly.pdbx_strand_id
1 'polypeptide(L)'
;MGNDRVVLISAAPTEDVTVPSDAPHENSWYDGRDFDGYRVTEQLLFERRKIRVICVGAGATGLQFAYKAERALKDVELQIYEKNSDIGGTWLENRYPGCTCDIPSHSYQFTWAKNPNWSRFYSGSEEIWQYLKDVATKYDLEKYVQFKTTVESATWDEEAGFWRLRIIAPDGSSFEDTCNVLVNGSGVLNEWKWPNIPGLDVFKGKLMHSAQWDSNYDLKGKTVAVIGGGSSAVQIIPSIQPTVGKLYAFLRSPVWITTGFGAKYAGPGGTNFSYPEEQKEEWRKHPDKHAQYCRDVEGELNKRFTLMHLKAKDQKVSRDLVADIMKEQLGHDETLTKHMIPPFALGCRRMTPGSGYLQSLKADNVQVVPKSATRLTETGIVGEDGVEHQVDVVICATGFDTSFTPHFKVYGRKNAEIHEQFGDFPIGYLGITAENFPNLFLLIGPNGPASHSSILPILEWYTRYIFQVIEKIQTERIKAVEPKKEAIKDLYNHTHELMKRLVWSSACRSWFKNGKTHGPVTAIYPGSRLHFFEIMKNVRWEDYNITYMAENRFAFMGNGYTQTEVDPEGDPVCLIARAPSRPQRTNSTTNGAAADAKLPGISRKVKACAACRKQKIKCIMIGDPPCQRCKERGLSCRLNKSLQTLMSEDSKWKAAVTKDVTALYAAVEEIVRTLQLPSLPQMLVSTQDPAIFFDQEEQGNDPDDEDQSFDNSPKVTPVADNLSHVPIESLYQITGMRSLRASENITEDQSRICKQLRDTDFIARGLVKQEDAEHLANYYLSKLDPYIWHICPDYSDLESFRRRSPTLTACVLTVAALHDTKLGHLYSVCSKEYRRLVANAMFERKIDMEYLRALVLGSYWLSDISWTLSGYAIRRASEFHLRQYYHEISESVRSPEKADPAKLQEAMDGIRVLYLLYICDHHLSILYGRSSIMRDNESYITGWEAYLACSLSTDADRRIAGQICLMYLMNQIRETLGPEDTSSVLPVSALTKIAGFERDLDDWIARFSRHNPSQYIGNWPNKGAVMHYHWAKLYLQSYVLRGLPESGAVIPEHFLENASAAVAAATAIINLLLDDRDAQIAIAYVPHHIHGMIAFACMFLLKIATKHSEQLFLDTVRFQRLINALAQHFKSTDVGKDHLIHRMAEGLEKMAESLGGPTRSKNRVKANGERSSQPLASPSQAVDATVNMGRITNGQSDVPDYGSLDPTAFDFGDPALGLGMPFFDFEGTTLDAGQAMWTFT
;
A
#
# COMPACT_ATOMS: atom_id res chain seq x y z
N MET A 1 52.25 32.09 -25.72
CA MET A 1 51.25 32.69 -24.81
C MET A 1 49.89 32.20 -25.27
N GLY A 2 49.38 31.15 -24.61
CA GLY A 2 48.13 30.46 -24.98
C GLY A 2 46.91 31.31 -24.69
N ASN A 3 45.82 31.05 -25.42
CA ASN A 3 44.62 31.90 -25.40
C ASN A 3 43.49 31.27 -24.57
N ASP A 4 43.85 30.70 -23.43
CA ASP A 4 42.96 29.94 -22.55
C ASP A 4 42.14 30.89 -21.67
N ARG A 5 41.19 31.59 -22.32
CA ARG A 5 40.14 32.40 -21.68
C ARG A 5 38.87 31.59 -21.40
N VAL A 6 39.04 30.34 -20.98
CA VAL A 6 37.96 29.46 -20.52
C VAL A 6 38.36 28.98 -19.14
N VAL A 7 37.58 29.34 -18.12
CA VAL A 7 37.73 28.76 -16.79
C VAL A 7 37.22 27.33 -16.89
N LEU A 8 38.14 26.38 -16.90
CA LEU A 8 37.81 24.97 -16.76
C LEU A 8 37.61 24.70 -15.27
N ILE A 9 36.37 24.42 -14.88
CA ILE A 9 36.02 24.04 -13.51
C ILE A 9 36.18 22.52 -13.42
N SER A 10 36.94 22.05 -12.42
CA SER A 10 37.04 20.62 -12.12
C SER A 10 35.68 20.10 -11.64
N ALA A 11 35.27 18.92 -12.12
CA ALA A 11 34.03 18.29 -11.64
C ALA A 11 34.18 17.79 -10.19
N ALA A 12 35.34 17.22 -9.86
CA ALA A 12 35.68 16.82 -8.49
C ALA A 12 36.41 17.96 -7.74
N PRO A 13 36.15 18.15 -6.44
CA PRO A 13 36.93 19.07 -5.60
C PRO A 13 38.40 18.63 -5.52
N THR A 14 39.33 19.58 -5.52
CA THR A 14 40.74 19.31 -5.19
C THR A 14 40.94 19.40 -3.66
N GLU A 15 42.04 18.82 -3.16
CA GLU A 15 42.37 18.85 -1.71
C GLU A 15 42.42 20.29 -1.15
N ASP A 16 42.69 21.29 -2.00
CA ASP A 16 42.73 22.71 -1.66
C ASP A 16 41.34 23.37 -1.49
N VAL A 17 40.25 22.69 -1.89
CA VAL A 17 38.86 23.23 -1.87
C VAL A 17 38.12 22.82 -0.60
N THR A 18 38.41 21.64 -0.06
CA THR A 18 37.87 21.13 1.21
C THR A 18 38.59 21.78 2.39
N VAL A 19 38.27 23.05 2.65
CA VAL A 19 38.85 23.83 3.76
C VAL A 19 38.18 23.42 5.08
N PRO A 20 38.95 23.08 6.13
CA PRO A 20 38.39 22.75 7.45
C PRO A 20 37.44 23.83 7.98
N SER A 21 36.33 23.40 8.60
CA SER A 21 35.27 24.29 9.12
C SER A 21 35.74 25.27 10.22
N ASP A 22 36.95 25.08 10.76
CA ASP A 22 37.59 25.92 11.78
C ASP A 22 38.73 26.81 11.22
N ALA A 23 38.96 26.79 9.90
CA ALA A 23 39.95 27.67 9.28
C ALA A 23 39.53 29.15 9.34
N PRO A 24 40.48 30.09 9.51
CA PRO A 24 40.18 31.52 9.49
C PRO A 24 39.52 31.96 8.18
N HIS A 25 38.41 32.68 8.28
CA HIS A 25 37.57 33.01 7.13
C HIS A 25 37.62 34.51 6.80
N GLU A 26 37.86 34.90 5.55
CA GLU A 26 38.04 36.32 5.17
C GLU A 26 36.83 37.21 5.52
N ASN A 27 35.62 36.65 5.51
CA ASN A 27 34.45 37.32 6.07
C ASN A 27 34.37 37.09 7.59
N SER A 28 34.64 38.16 8.35
CA SER A 28 34.67 38.23 9.81
C SER A 28 33.34 37.95 10.53
N TRP A 29 32.24 37.74 9.81
CA TRP A 29 30.99 37.22 10.40
C TRP A 29 31.11 35.74 10.77
N TYR A 30 31.91 34.98 10.00
CA TYR A 30 32.19 33.56 10.20
C TYR A 30 33.44 33.34 11.06
N ASP A 31 34.45 34.19 10.90
CA ASP A 31 35.72 34.08 11.65
C ASP A 31 35.50 34.19 13.16
N GLY A 32 35.94 33.18 13.91
CA GLY A 32 35.78 33.11 15.37
C GLY A 32 34.35 32.92 15.88
N ARG A 33 33.34 32.76 15.02
CA ARG A 33 31.97 32.40 15.44
C ARG A 33 31.89 30.88 15.66
N ASP A 34 31.32 30.47 16.79
CA ASP A 34 31.05 29.06 17.07
C ASP A 34 29.57 28.72 16.86
N PHE A 35 29.30 27.58 16.23
CA PHE A 35 27.96 27.05 15.97
C PHE A 35 27.71 25.84 16.89
N ASP A 36 27.67 26.10 18.19
CA ASP A 36 27.54 25.08 19.25
C ASP A 36 28.58 23.94 19.12
N GLY A 37 29.84 24.29 18.83
CA GLY A 37 30.93 23.33 18.59
C GLY A 37 30.80 22.48 17.32
N TYR A 38 29.70 22.56 16.56
CA TYR A 38 29.50 21.76 15.36
C TYR A 38 30.48 22.14 14.24
N ARG A 39 31.07 21.14 13.59
CA ARG A 39 31.95 21.29 12.43
C ARG A 39 31.52 20.29 11.37
N VAL A 40 31.52 20.72 10.11
CA VAL A 40 31.15 19.85 8.98
C VAL A 40 32.28 18.86 8.71
N THR A 41 31.92 17.65 8.30
CA THR A 41 32.86 16.57 7.96
C THR A 41 33.04 16.47 6.44
N GLU A 42 34.27 16.23 5.98
CA GLU A 42 34.63 16.10 4.55
C GLU A 42 34.15 14.82 3.83
N GLN A 43 33.14 14.16 4.39
CA GLN A 43 32.45 13.04 3.74
C GLN A 43 31.40 13.56 2.75
N LEU A 44 30.95 12.70 1.84
CA LEU A 44 29.90 13.01 0.87
C LEU A 44 28.49 12.77 1.45
N LEU A 45 27.47 13.36 0.80
CA LEU A 45 26.07 13.12 1.11
C LEU A 45 25.73 11.61 1.02
N PHE A 46 25.19 11.06 2.11
CA PHE A 46 24.86 9.63 2.26
C PHE A 46 26.05 8.67 2.06
N GLU A 47 27.29 9.13 2.26
CA GLU A 47 28.46 8.27 2.26
C GLU A 47 28.31 7.18 3.34
N ARG A 48 28.48 5.90 2.94
CA ARG A 48 28.25 4.77 3.83
C ARG A 48 29.39 4.65 4.83
N ARG A 49 29.10 4.94 6.11
CA ARG A 49 30.02 4.56 7.19
C ARG A 49 30.28 3.05 7.15
N LYS A 50 31.54 2.64 7.29
CA LYS A 50 31.86 1.21 7.45
C LYS A 50 31.23 0.68 8.75
N ILE A 51 30.52 -0.45 8.66
CA ILE A 51 29.80 -1.06 9.79
C ILE A 51 30.27 -2.50 10.00
N ARG A 52 30.66 -2.84 11.23
CA ARG A 52 30.96 -4.23 11.63
C ARG A 52 29.70 -4.88 12.20
N VAL A 53 29.36 -6.05 11.68
CA VAL A 53 28.21 -6.87 12.10
C VAL A 53 28.75 -8.20 12.63
N ILE A 54 28.42 -8.54 13.87
CA ILE A 54 28.66 -9.89 14.39
C ILE A 54 27.32 -10.63 14.44
N CYS A 55 27.29 -11.83 13.86
CA CYS A 55 26.18 -12.76 13.96
C CYS A 55 26.61 -14.00 14.76
N VAL A 56 25.81 -14.41 15.74
CA VAL A 56 26.12 -15.57 16.58
C VAL A 56 25.27 -16.76 16.13
N GLY A 57 25.90 -17.81 15.60
CA GLY A 57 25.27 -19.03 15.10
C GLY A 57 25.29 -19.18 13.57
N ALA A 58 25.85 -20.28 13.08
CA ALA A 58 25.92 -20.69 11.67
C ALA A 58 24.88 -21.78 11.32
N GLY A 59 23.69 -21.66 11.91
CA GLY A 59 22.48 -22.34 11.43
C GLY A 59 21.96 -21.71 10.13
N ALA A 60 20.79 -22.16 9.66
CA ALA A 60 20.16 -21.62 8.45
C ALA A 60 20.01 -20.09 8.48
N THR A 61 19.76 -19.53 9.68
CA THR A 61 19.74 -18.10 9.98
C THR A 61 21.04 -17.38 9.58
N GLY A 62 22.20 -17.82 10.09
CA GLY A 62 23.50 -17.19 9.84
C GLY A 62 23.93 -17.31 8.37
N LEU A 63 23.73 -18.48 7.76
CA LEU A 63 24.02 -18.69 6.33
C LEU A 63 23.25 -17.73 5.43
N GLN A 64 21.96 -17.57 5.70
CA GLN A 64 21.10 -16.71 4.92
C GLN A 64 21.47 -15.24 5.12
N PHE A 65 21.81 -14.84 6.34
CA PHE A 65 22.32 -13.50 6.62
C PHE A 65 23.59 -13.22 5.80
N ALA A 66 24.58 -14.12 5.83
CA ALA A 66 25.81 -14.00 5.02
C ALA A 66 25.54 -13.92 3.52
N TYR A 67 24.75 -14.86 2.98
CA TYR A 67 24.43 -14.91 1.55
C TYR A 67 23.78 -13.62 1.06
N LYS A 68 22.85 -13.05 1.85
CA LYS A 68 22.16 -11.81 1.49
C LYS A 68 23.09 -10.61 1.71
N ALA A 69 23.87 -10.57 2.79
CA ALA A 69 24.73 -9.44 3.15
C ALA A 69 25.78 -9.18 2.07
N GLU A 70 26.49 -10.23 1.63
CA GLU A 70 27.48 -10.19 0.54
C GLU A 70 26.91 -9.62 -0.78
N ARG A 71 25.59 -9.67 -0.99
CA ARG A 71 24.91 -9.30 -2.24
C ARG A 71 24.11 -8.01 -2.17
N ALA A 72 23.78 -7.53 -0.97
CA ALA A 72 22.87 -6.39 -0.77
C ALA A 72 23.49 -5.24 0.02
N LEU A 73 24.47 -5.51 0.89
CA LEU A 73 25.13 -4.49 1.69
C LEU A 73 26.49 -4.11 1.07
N LYS A 74 26.89 -2.86 1.30
CA LYS A 74 28.23 -2.33 0.95
C LYS A 74 28.87 -1.82 2.24
N ASP A 75 30.20 -1.81 2.30
CA ASP A 75 30.95 -1.26 3.45
C ASP A 75 30.58 -1.93 4.78
N VAL A 76 30.16 -3.20 4.73
CA VAL A 76 29.82 -4.02 5.88
C VAL A 76 30.83 -5.14 6.05
N GLU A 77 31.37 -5.26 7.25
CA GLU A 77 32.25 -6.35 7.65
C GLU A 77 31.46 -7.34 8.52
N LEU A 78 31.21 -8.54 8.00
CA LEU A 78 30.44 -9.58 8.66
C LEU A 78 31.37 -10.64 9.26
N GLN A 79 31.19 -10.93 10.55
CA GLN A 79 31.77 -12.09 11.22
C GLN A 79 30.66 -12.95 11.81
N ILE A 80 30.73 -14.27 11.61
CA ILE A 80 29.88 -15.26 12.26
C ILE A 80 30.71 -16.06 13.25
N TYR A 81 30.20 -16.23 14.47
CA TYR A 81 30.78 -17.10 15.50
C TYR A 81 29.88 -18.31 15.74
N GLU A 82 30.44 -19.52 15.67
CA GLU A 82 29.71 -20.78 15.83
C GLU A 82 30.42 -21.69 16.85
N LYS A 83 29.68 -22.13 17.88
CA LYS A 83 30.19 -23.04 18.93
C LYS A 83 30.54 -24.43 18.40
N ASN A 84 29.83 -24.88 17.36
CA ASN A 84 29.97 -26.21 16.77
C ASN A 84 31.19 -26.27 15.84
N SER A 85 31.58 -27.49 15.46
CA SER A 85 32.68 -27.73 14.52
C SER A 85 32.29 -27.61 13.05
N ASP A 86 31.01 -27.43 12.75
CA ASP A 86 30.47 -27.32 11.39
C ASP A 86 29.15 -26.53 11.39
N ILE A 87 28.64 -26.24 10.20
CA ILE A 87 27.36 -25.58 9.93
C ILE A 87 26.17 -26.50 10.23
N GLY A 88 25.02 -25.89 10.57
CA GLY A 88 23.71 -26.54 10.54
C GLY A 88 22.81 -26.22 11.74
N GLY A 89 23.37 -25.74 12.85
CA GLY A 89 22.63 -25.43 14.08
C GLY A 89 21.80 -26.61 14.57
N THR A 90 20.48 -26.43 14.71
CA THR A 90 19.52 -27.49 15.08
C THR A 90 19.70 -28.77 14.25
N TRP A 91 19.97 -28.64 12.95
CA TRP A 91 20.15 -29.78 12.04
C TRP A 91 21.55 -30.40 12.10
N LEU A 92 22.50 -29.83 12.84
CA LEU A 92 23.76 -30.49 13.19
C LEU A 92 23.63 -31.23 14.53
N GLU A 93 23.09 -30.55 15.55
CA GLU A 93 23.05 -31.07 16.93
C GLU A 93 22.01 -32.18 17.13
N ASN A 94 20.85 -32.12 16.47
CA ASN A 94 19.80 -33.13 16.62
C ASN A 94 20.05 -34.32 15.68
N ARG A 95 20.47 -35.45 16.27
CA ARG A 95 20.87 -36.69 15.58
C ARG A 95 20.09 -37.94 16.02
N TYR A 96 19.02 -37.78 16.79
CA TYR A 96 18.22 -38.90 17.29
C TYR A 96 17.50 -39.67 16.17
N PRO A 97 17.27 -40.99 16.32
CA PRO A 97 16.56 -41.82 15.35
C PRO A 97 15.17 -41.25 15.01
N GLY A 98 14.90 -41.13 13.71
CA GLY A 98 13.64 -40.57 13.19
C GLY A 98 13.58 -39.04 13.12
N CYS A 99 14.65 -38.30 13.51
CA CYS A 99 14.67 -36.84 13.44
C CYS A 99 14.42 -36.33 12.01
N THR A 100 13.24 -35.75 11.79
CA THR A 100 12.68 -35.40 10.47
C THR A 100 11.94 -34.07 10.56
N CYS A 101 11.96 -33.25 9.51
CA CYS A 101 11.19 -32.00 9.47
C CYS A 101 9.67 -32.26 9.35
N ASP A 102 8.85 -31.39 9.95
CA ASP A 102 7.38 -31.46 9.83
C ASP A 102 6.81 -30.64 8.65
N ILE A 103 7.66 -29.82 8.01
CA ILE A 103 7.38 -29.05 6.80
C ILE A 103 7.90 -29.82 5.57
N PRO A 104 7.21 -29.77 4.40
CA PRO A 104 7.69 -30.41 3.18
C PRO A 104 9.06 -29.88 2.75
N SER A 105 9.96 -30.72 2.26
CA SER A 105 11.35 -30.36 1.93
C SER A 105 11.47 -29.22 0.91
N HIS A 106 10.58 -29.17 -0.09
CA HIS A 106 10.53 -28.07 -1.07
C HIS A 106 9.95 -26.74 -0.52
N SER A 107 9.40 -26.76 0.70
CA SER A 107 9.01 -25.59 1.50
C SER A 107 10.00 -25.29 2.64
N TYR A 108 10.78 -26.28 3.06
CA TYR A 108 11.85 -26.15 4.05
C TYR A 108 13.22 -26.04 3.35
N GLN A 109 13.33 -25.06 2.46
CA GLN A 109 14.55 -24.68 1.75
C GLN A 109 14.62 -23.16 1.60
N PHE A 110 15.80 -22.61 1.35
CA PHE A 110 15.94 -21.19 1.03
C PHE A 110 15.29 -20.87 -0.33
N THR A 111 14.58 -19.75 -0.43
CA THR A 111 13.84 -19.42 -1.67
C THR A 111 14.77 -19.13 -2.86
N TRP A 112 16.00 -18.71 -2.56
CA TRP A 112 17.10 -18.40 -3.48
C TRP A 112 18.04 -19.58 -3.78
N ALA A 113 17.95 -20.68 -3.02
CA ALA A 113 18.76 -21.90 -3.23
C ALA A 113 17.88 -23.15 -3.18
N LYS A 114 16.93 -23.25 -4.10
CA LYS A 114 16.03 -24.40 -4.21
C LYS A 114 16.79 -25.67 -4.63
N ASN A 115 16.48 -26.78 -3.99
CA ASN A 115 17.02 -28.10 -4.30
C ASN A 115 15.97 -28.93 -5.06
N PRO A 116 16.23 -29.38 -6.30
CA PRO A 116 15.38 -30.32 -7.03
C PRO A 116 15.62 -31.78 -6.64
N ASN A 117 16.68 -32.09 -5.87
CA ASN A 117 17.14 -33.45 -5.60
C ASN A 117 16.70 -34.01 -4.24
N TRP A 118 15.83 -33.32 -3.48
CA TRP A 118 15.30 -33.85 -2.22
C TRP A 118 14.79 -35.28 -2.40
N SER A 119 15.17 -36.17 -1.49
CA SER A 119 14.91 -37.60 -1.56
C SER A 119 13.46 -37.92 -1.18
N ARG A 120 12.87 -37.13 -0.29
CA ARG A 120 11.57 -37.39 0.37
C ARG A 120 10.75 -36.13 0.53
N PHE A 121 9.42 -36.31 0.63
CA PHE A 121 8.50 -35.21 0.88
C PHE A 121 8.74 -34.52 2.22
N TYR A 122 9.03 -35.28 3.27
CA TYR A 122 9.61 -34.78 4.52
C TYR A 122 11.02 -35.38 4.71
N SER A 123 12.05 -34.55 4.64
CA SER A 123 13.45 -34.98 4.73
C SER A 123 13.95 -35.13 6.17
N GLY A 124 14.88 -36.07 6.35
CA GLY A 124 15.55 -36.33 7.62
C GLY A 124 16.59 -35.26 7.96
N SER A 125 16.97 -35.20 9.23
CA SER A 125 17.94 -34.23 9.76
C SER A 125 19.27 -34.19 9.01
N GLU A 126 19.83 -35.35 8.67
CA GLU A 126 21.09 -35.49 7.94
C GLU A 126 21.01 -34.95 6.51
N GLU A 127 19.90 -35.18 5.80
CA GLU A 127 19.69 -34.66 4.44
C GLU A 127 19.52 -33.13 4.45
N ILE A 128 18.83 -32.58 5.45
CA ILE A 128 18.66 -31.13 5.60
C ILE A 128 19.99 -30.47 6.00
N TRP A 129 20.78 -31.11 6.86
CA TRP A 129 22.13 -30.67 7.19
C TRP A 129 23.04 -30.65 5.95
N GLN A 130 23.04 -31.74 5.17
CA GLN A 130 23.82 -31.81 3.93
C GLN A 130 23.40 -30.71 2.96
N TYR A 131 22.09 -30.45 2.79
CA TYR A 131 21.60 -29.32 2.00
C TYR A 131 22.15 -27.97 2.49
N LEU A 132 22.17 -27.71 3.80
CA LEU A 132 22.73 -26.47 4.35
C LEU A 132 24.24 -26.36 4.11
N LYS A 133 24.97 -27.48 4.24
CA LYS A 133 26.42 -27.57 3.97
C LYS A 133 26.75 -27.39 2.49
N ASP A 134 25.97 -28.00 1.60
CA ASP A 134 26.06 -27.85 0.15
C ASP A 134 25.80 -26.41 -0.27
N VAL A 135 24.79 -25.75 0.31
CA VAL A 135 24.51 -24.32 0.08
C VAL A 135 25.68 -23.46 0.57
N ALA A 136 26.19 -23.70 1.77
CA ALA A 136 27.32 -22.93 2.30
C ALA A 136 28.59 -23.07 1.45
N THR A 137 28.89 -24.28 0.99
CA THR A 137 30.02 -24.58 0.09
C THR A 137 29.81 -23.92 -1.27
N LYS A 138 28.63 -24.09 -1.88
CA LYS A 138 28.29 -23.58 -3.23
C LYS A 138 28.38 -22.06 -3.34
N TYR A 139 28.08 -21.34 -2.25
CA TYR A 139 28.12 -19.88 -2.22
C TYR A 139 29.27 -19.31 -1.38
N ASP A 140 30.24 -20.14 -1.01
CA ASP A 140 31.46 -19.73 -0.28
C ASP A 140 31.15 -18.92 1.00
N LEU A 141 30.18 -19.41 1.78
CA LEU A 141 29.70 -18.73 2.99
C LEU A 141 30.53 -19.05 4.23
N GLU A 142 31.31 -20.15 4.19
CA GLU A 142 32.15 -20.59 5.32
C GLU A 142 33.28 -19.62 5.67
N LYS A 143 33.72 -18.78 4.72
CA LYS A 143 34.71 -17.72 4.99
C LYS A 143 34.26 -16.70 6.04
N TYR A 144 32.96 -16.55 6.25
CA TYR A 144 32.41 -15.68 7.28
C TYR A 144 32.31 -16.36 8.66
N VAL A 145 32.54 -17.67 8.76
CA VAL A 145 32.25 -18.47 9.96
C VAL A 145 33.53 -18.88 10.68
N GLN A 146 33.66 -18.47 11.94
CA GLN A 146 34.67 -18.99 12.85
C GLN A 146 34.04 -20.08 13.74
N PHE A 147 34.36 -21.33 13.42
CA PHE A 147 33.90 -22.53 14.13
C PHE A 147 34.57 -22.74 15.49
N LYS A 148 34.00 -23.62 16.31
CA LYS A 148 34.47 -23.99 17.67
C LYS A 148 34.72 -22.76 18.55
N THR A 149 33.99 -21.68 18.33
CA THR A 149 34.21 -20.38 18.95
C THR A 149 32.91 -19.91 19.57
N THR A 150 32.92 -19.66 20.88
CA THR A 150 31.71 -19.40 21.67
C THR A 150 31.74 -17.98 22.22
N VAL A 151 30.71 -17.19 21.93
CA VAL A 151 30.51 -15.90 22.59
C VAL A 151 30.07 -16.16 24.03
N GLU A 152 30.75 -15.57 25.00
CA GLU A 152 30.43 -15.70 26.44
C GLU A 152 29.51 -14.55 26.90
N SER A 153 29.79 -13.33 26.44
CA SER A 153 28.98 -12.16 26.75
C SER A 153 29.08 -11.06 25.69
N ALA A 154 28.07 -10.21 25.62
CA ALA A 154 28.06 -8.95 24.89
C ALA A 154 27.58 -7.80 25.79
N THR A 155 28.24 -6.65 25.73
CA THR A 155 27.89 -5.45 26.51
C THR A 155 27.83 -4.22 25.61
N TRP A 156 26.78 -3.41 25.73
CA TRP A 156 26.63 -2.17 24.98
C TRP A 156 27.52 -1.05 25.54
N ASP A 157 28.32 -0.43 24.69
CA ASP A 157 29.02 0.83 24.98
C ASP A 157 28.11 2.02 24.61
N GLU A 158 27.59 2.70 25.62
CA GLU A 158 26.75 3.88 25.45
C GLU A 158 27.52 5.09 24.91
N GLU A 159 28.81 5.23 25.19
CA GLU A 159 29.63 6.35 24.71
C GLU A 159 30.05 6.13 23.26
N ALA A 160 30.58 4.94 22.95
CA ALA A 160 31.11 4.64 21.62
C ALA A 160 30.08 4.11 20.61
N GLY A 161 28.90 3.64 21.05
CA GLY A 161 27.82 3.19 20.17
C GLY A 161 28.08 1.85 19.49
N PHE A 162 28.65 0.89 20.22
CA PHE A 162 28.90 -0.46 19.73
C PHE A 162 28.81 -1.50 20.85
N TRP A 163 28.66 -2.76 20.46
CA TRP A 163 28.73 -3.92 21.34
C TRP A 163 30.19 -4.36 21.52
N ARG A 164 30.63 -4.55 22.78
CA ARG A 164 31.85 -5.30 23.13
C ARG A 164 31.49 -6.74 23.44
N LEU A 165 32.14 -7.69 22.78
CA LEU A 165 31.93 -9.12 22.97
C LEU A 165 33.16 -9.75 23.61
N ARG A 166 32.94 -10.66 24.57
CA ARG A 166 33.95 -11.59 25.06
C ARG A 166 33.71 -12.95 24.42
N ILE A 167 34.76 -13.51 23.84
CA ILE A 167 34.68 -14.70 22.98
C ILE A 167 35.74 -15.72 23.41
N ILE A 168 35.34 -16.98 23.50
CA ILE A 168 36.19 -18.13 23.81
C ILE A 168 36.59 -18.79 22.49
N ALA A 169 37.90 -18.84 22.24
CA ALA A 169 38.51 -19.42 21.05
C ALA A 169 38.61 -20.97 21.14
N PRO A 170 38.91 -21.67 20.03
CA PRO A 170 38.96 -23.14 20.00
C PRO A 170 40.04 -23.78 20.88
N ASP A 171 41.02 -23.02 21.34
CA ASP A 171 42.09 -23.44 22.27
C ASP A 171 41.73 -23.19 23.75
N GLY A 172 40.55 -22.61 24.03
CA GLY A 172 40.10 -22.24 25.36
C GLY A 172 40.61 -20.88 25.85
N SER A 173 41.40 -20.16 25.08
CA SER A 173 41.73 -18.76 25.36
C SER A 173 40.52 -17.85 25.15
N SER A 174 40.48 -16.69 25.81
CA SER A 174 39.45 -15.67 25.58
C SER A 174 40.03 -14.39 25.00
N PHE A 175 39.28 -13.79 24.08
CA PHE A 175 39.61 -12.53 23.42
C PHE A 175 38.38 -11.63 23.33
N GLU A 176 38.59 -10.36 22.97
CA GLU A 176 37.52 -9.38 22.79
C GLU A 176 37.38 -8.98 21.32
N ASP A 177 36.14 -8.77 20.89
CA ASP A 177 35.78 -8.26 19.56
C ASP A 177 34.66 -7.21 19.72
N THR A 178 34.44 -6.38 18.70
CA THR A 178 33.41 -5.33 18.72
C THR A 178 32.57 -5.30 17.46
N CYS A 179 31.31 -4.87 17.57
CA CYS A 179 30.45 -4.64 16.41
C CYS A 179 29.44 -3.51 16.63
N ASN A 180 29.10 -2.79 15.56
CA ASN A 180 28.06 -1.75 15.65
C ASN A 180 26.66 -2.38 15.74
N VAL A 181 26.49 -3.54 15.11
CA VAL A 181 25.23 -4.31 15.06
C VAL A 181 25.49 -5.74 15.51
N LEU A 182 24.69 -6.23 16.44
CA LEU A 182 24.76 -7.59 16.97
C LEU A 182 23.51 -8.37 16.53
N VAL A 183 23.72 -9.54 15.93
CA VAL A 183 22.65 -10.39 15.41
C VAL A 183 22.68 -11.73 16.16
N ASN A 184 21.63 -12.02 16.93
CA ASN A 184 21.49 -13.33 17.55
C ASN A 184 20.82 -14.31 16.55
N GLY A 185 21.61 -15.23 16.02
CA GLY A 185 21.18 -16.34 15.18
C GLY A 185 21.26 -17.71 15.87
N SER A 186 21.43 -17.76 17.20
CA SER A 186 21.75 -19.00 17.95
C SER A 186 20.61 -20.03 17.96
N GLY A 187 19.40 -19.60 17.61
CA GLY A 187 18.18 -20.40 17.61
C GLY A 187 17.46 -20.42 18.96
N VAL A 188 16.20 -20.85 18.94
CA VAL A 188 15.29 -20.89 20.12
C VAL A 188 14.94 -22.31 20.58
N LEU A 189 15.48 -23.34 19.92
CA LEU A 189 15.25 -24.76 20.20
C LEU A 189 16.56 -25.53 20.00
N ASN A 190 17.60 -25.13 20.76
CA ASN A 190 18.94 -25.70 20.64
C ASN A 190 19.60 -25.93 22.01
N GLU A 191 19.54 -24.94 22.91
CA GLU A 191 19.89 -25.16 24.33
C GLU A 191 18.88 -26.10 24.99
N TRP A 192 19.37 -27.20 25.56
CA TRP A 192 18.57 -28.22 26.22
C TRP A 192 19.04 -28.43 27.67
N LYS A 193 18.13 -28.93 28.50
CA LYS A 193 18.37 -29.16 29.94
C LYS A 193 17.84 -30.53 30.32
N TRP A 194 18.54 -31.22 31.23
CA TRP A 194 18.03 -32.45 31.82
C TRP A 194 16.69 -32.20 32.55
N PRO A 195 15.78 -33.19 32.64
CA PRO A 195 14.59 -33.06 33.46
C PRO A 195 14.97 -32.79 34.91
N ASN A 196 14.28 -31.86 35.56
CA ASN A 196 14.45 -31.61 36.99
C ASN A 196 13.80 -32.72 37.83
N ILE A 197 14.46 -33.87 37.89
CA ILE A 197 14.12 -35.05 38.71
C ILE A 197 15.39 -35.57 39.40
N PRO A 198 15.34 -35.91 40.70
CA PRO A 198 16.49 -36.41 41.43
C PRO A 198 16.94 -37.80 40.93
N GLY A 199 18.24 -38.09 41.11
CA GLY A 199 18.83 -39.40 40.83
C GLY A 199 19.44 -39.58 39.44
N LEU A 200 19.49 -38.53 38.61
CA LEU A 200 20.21 -38.56 37.33
C LEU A 200 21.71 -38.86 37.50
N ASP A 201 22.28 -38.46 38.63
CA ASP A 201 23.67 -38.65 39.03
C ASP A 201 23.99 -40.06 39.55
N VAL A 202 23.00 -40.81 40.05
CA VAL A 202 23.18 -42.15 40.63
C VAL A 202 22.78 -43.30 39.70
N PHE A 203 22.07 -43.02 38.60
CA PHE A 203 21.63 -44.03 37.64
C PHE A 203 22.83 -44.65 36.91
N LYS A 204 22.97 -45.99 37.02
CA LYS A 204 24.13 -46.73 36.49
C LYS A 204 23.98 -47.14 35.02
N GLY A 205 22.79 -46.96 34.44
CA GLY A 205 22.53 -47.21 33.02
C GLY A 205 22.93 -46.04 32.11
N LYS A 206 22.59 -46.12 30.82
CA LYS A 206 22.89 -45.06 29.85
C LYS A 206 21.85 -43.94 29.92
N LEU A 207 22.29 -42.72 30.22
CA LEU A 207 21.49 -41.50 30.02
C LEU A 207 21.76 -40.90 28.64
N MET A 208 20.69 -40.44 27.97
CA MET A 208 20.75 -39.67 26.73
C MET A 208 19.67 -38.59 26.73
N HIS A 209 19.98 -37.41 26.17
CA HIS A 209 18.97 -36.41 25.82
C HIS A 209 18.76 -36.43 24.29
N SER A 210 17.57 -36.13 23.78
CA SER A 210 17.33 -36.17 22.33
C SER A 210 18.27 -35.24 21.53
N ALA A 211 18.61 -34.08 22.10
CA ALA A 211 19.55 -33.12 21.53
C ALA A 211 21.05 -33.43 21.82
N GLN A 212 21.36 -34.46 22.59
CA GLN A 212 22.72 -34.99 22.78
C GLN A 212 22.69 -36.51 22.64
N TRP A 213 22.44 -36.96 21.41
CA TRP A 213 22.27 -38.37 21.09
C TRP A 213 23.63 -39.07 20.89
N ASP A 214 23.81 -40.24 21.50
CA ASP A 214 24.98 -41.09 21.27
C ASP A 214 24.69 -42.14 20.20
N SER A 215 25.08 -41.84 18.95
CA SER A 215 24.86 -42.73 17.81
C SER A 215 25.68 -44.04 17.85
N ASN A 216 26.66 -44.16 18.75
CA ASN A 216 27.49 -45.37 18.86
C ASN A 216 26.93 -46.40 19.86
N TYR A 217 25.87 -46.06 20.61
CA TYR A 217 25.30 -46.91 21.64
C TYR A 217 24.19 -47.80 21.10
N ASP A 218 24.40 -49.13 21.08
CA ASP A 218 23.39 -50.08 20.61
C ASP A 218 22.23 -50.26 21.61
N LEU A 219 21.01 -50.03 21.12
CA LEU A 219 19.76 -50.21 21.86
C LEU A 219 19.13 -51.61 21.67
N LYS A 220 19.71 -52.46 20.81
CA LYS A 220 19.16 -53.75 20.45
C LYS A 220 18.96 -54.66 21.67
N GLY A 221 17.73 -55.12 21.87
CA GLY A 221 17.36 -55.99 22.99
C GLY A 221 17.40 -55.33 24.38
N LYS A 222 17.71 -54.03 24.49
CA LYS A 222 17.75 -53.30 25.76
C LYS A 222 16.36 -52.93 26.27
N THR A 223 16.27 -52.71 27.58
CA THR A 223 15.09 -52.12 28.22
C THR A 223 15.27 -50.61 28.32
N VAL A 224 14.39 -49.84 27.68
CA VAL A 224 14.56 -48.40 27.48
C VAL A 224 13.37 -47.62 28.04
N ALA A 225 13.62 -46.60 28.86
CA ALA A 225 12.61 -45.59 29.20
C ALA A 225 12.73 -44.36 28.28
N VAL A 226 11.59 -43.82 27.82
CA VAL A 226 11.51 -42.52 27.14
C VAL A 226 10.69 -41.57 28.01
N ILE A 227 11.30 -40.47 28.44
CA ILE A 227 10.66 -39.41 29.22
C ILE A 227 10.21 -38.28 28.29
N GLY A 228 8.90 -38.04 28.23
CA GLY A 228 8.31 -36.96 27.44
C GLY A 228 7.47 -37.47 26.26
N GLY A 229 6.49 -36.65 25.86
CA GLY A 229 5.57 -36.93 24.75
C GLY A 229 5.55 -35.82 23.69
N GLY A 230 6.63 -35.03 23.59
CA GLY A 230 6.78 -33.99 22.56
C GLY A 230 7.22 -34.56 21.21
N SER A 231 7.46 -33.69 20.23
CA SER A 231 7.75 -34.09 18.85
C SER A 231 8.98 -35.02 18.71
N SER A 232 10.02 -34.82 19.53
CA SER A 232 11.17 -35.73 19.59
C SER A 232 10.77 -37.15 20.04
N ALA A 233 9.90 -37.28 21.06
CA ALA A 233 9.42 -38.60 21.50
C ALA A 233 8.54 -39.28 20.44
N VAL A 234 7.69 -38.50 19.76
CA VAL A 234 6.84 -38.98 18.64
C VAL A 234 7.66 -39.55 17.49
N GLN A 235 8.90 -39.07 17.27
CA GLN A 235 9.82 -39.58 16.26
C GLN A 235 10.74 -40.71 16.79
N ILE A 236 11.25 -40.60 18.02
CA ILE A 236 12.15 -41.59 18.63
C ILE A 236 11.44 -42.92 18.86
N ILE A 237 10.27 -42.91 19.51
CA ILE A 237 9.57 -44.13 19.96
C ILE A 237 9.33 -45.11 18.80
N PRO A 238 8.69 -44.74 17.66
CA PRO A 238 8.47 -45.68 16.56
C PRO A 238 9.77 -46.07 15.84
N SER A 239 10.83 -45.26 15.94
CA SER A 239 12.13 -45.57 15.33
C SER A 239 12.93 -46.61 16.12
N ILE A 240 12.82 -46.62 17.45
CA ILE A 240 13.55 -47.57 18.32
C ILE A 240 12.70 -48.78 18.76
N GLN A 241 11.36 -48.66 18.77
CA GLN A 241 10.46 -49.73 19.21
C GLN A 241 10.74 -51.09 18.54
N PRO A 242 11.04 -51.19 17.22
CA PRO A 242 11.31 -52.48 16.58
C PRO A 242 12.64 -53.15 16.99
N THR A 243 13.55 -52.44 17.67
CA THR A 243 14.90 -52.92 17.99
C THR A 243 15.11 -53.18 19.49
N VAL A 244 14.44 -52.44 20.36
CA VAL A 244 14.53 -52.58 21.82
C VAL A 244 13.80 -53.82 22.35
N GLY A 245 14.30 -54.41 23.43
CA GLY A 245 13.69 -55.57 24.08
C GLY A 245 12.40 -55.22 24.83
N LYS A 246 12.38 -54.07 25.52
CA LYS A 246 11.19 -53.49 26.17
C LYS A 246 11.31 -51.97 26.20
N LEU A 247 10.19 -51.25 26.05
CA LEU A 247 10.12 -49.79 26.07
C LEU A 247 9.08 -49.31 27.08
N TYR A 248 9.46 -48.40 27.98
CA TYR A 248 8.56 -47.69 28.89
C TYR A 248 8.41 -46.24 28.44
N ALA A 249 7.21 -45.84 28.01
CA ALA A 249 6.94 -44.49 27.51
C ALA A 249 6.22 -43.65 28.58
N PHE A 250 6.93 -42.71 29.22
CA PHE A 250 6.39 -41.82 30.25
C PHE A 250 5.67 -40.63 29.59
N LEU A 251 4.42 -40.86 29.21
CA LEU A 251 3.58 -39.96 28.41
C LEU A 251 2.56 -39.21 29.29
N ARG A 252 3.04 -38.31 30.16
CA ARG A 252 2.18 -37.52 31.09
C ARG A 252 1.07 -36.71 30.42
N SER A 253 1.25 -36.23 29.18
CA SER A 253 0.32 -35.28 28.56
C SER A 253 0.11 -35.57 27.07
N PRO A 254 -1.14 -35.69 26.59
CA PRO A 254 -1.41 -36.03 25.20
C PRO A 254 -0.98 -34.93 24.23
N VAL A 255 -0.73 -35.32 22.98
CA VAL A 255 -0.38 -34.45 21.85
C VAL A 255 -1.22 -34.85 20.64
N TRP A 256 -1.67 -33.85 19.87
CA TRP A 256 -2.35 -34.08 18.59
C TRP A 256 -1.36 -34.65 17.57
N ILE A 257 -1.64 -35.87 17.12
CA ILE A 257 -0.91 -36.55 16.05
C ILE A 257 -1.70 -36.33 14.76
N THR A 258 -1.14 -35.56 13.84
CA THR A 258 -1.82 -35.14 12.61
C THR A 258 -1.19 -35.79 11.38
N THR A 259 -1.85 -35.66 10.23
CA THR A 259 -1.11 -35.66 8.95
C THR A 259 -0.16 -34.46 8.91
N GLY A 260 0.93 -34.55 8.15
CA GLY A 260 1.93 -33.49 8.13
C GLY A 260 1.47 -32.19 7.45
N PHE A 261 2.28 -31.14 7.54
CA PHE A 261 2.03 -29.90 6.80
C PHE A 261 2.20 -30.15 5.30
N GLY A 262 1.34 -29.61 4.44
CA GLY A 262 1.39 -29.93 3.00
C GLY A 262 0.70 -31.26 2.63
N ALA A 263 -0.13 -31.83 3.52
CA ALA A 263 -0.75 -33.14 3.35
C ALA A 263 -1.52 -33.35 2.03
N LYS A 264 -1.97 -32.29 1.34
CA LYS A 264 -2.61 -32.40 0.01
C LYS A 264 -1.64 -32.92 -1.06
N TYR A 265 -0.35 -32.65 -0.88
CA TYR A 265 0.74 -33.02 -1.80
C TYR A 265 1.61 -34.17 -1.28
N ALA A 266 1.30 -34.69 -0.09
CA ALA A 266 1.91 -35.88 0.50
C ALA A 266 1.34 -37.18 -0.11
N GLY A 267 1.86 -38.33 0.32
CA GLY A 267 1.33 -39.64 -0.09
C GLY A 267 -0.06 -39.94 0.48
N PRO A 268 -0.71 -41.05 0.06
CA PRO A 268 -2.01 -41.47 0.58
C PRO A 268 -2.06 -41.46 2.12
N GLY A 269 -3.12 -40.89 2.70
CA GLY A 269 -3.24 -40.71 4.15
C GLY A 269 -2.26 -39.68 4.76
N GLY A 270 -1.62 -38.83 3.96
CA GLY A 270 -0.61 -37.87 4.42
C GLY A 270 0.76 -38.50 4.67
N THR A 271 1.04 -39.66 4.07
CA THR A 271 2.28 -40.43 4.28
C THR A 271 3.52 -39.76 3.66
N ASN A 272 4.68 -39.99 4.27
CA ASN A 272 5.96 -39.55 3.70
C ASN A 272 6.37 -40.50 2.57
N PHE A 273 6.62 -39.97 1.37
CA PHE A 273 7.04 -40.74 0.19
C PHE A 273 8.42 -40.29 -0.30
N SER A 274 9.10 -41.16 -1.06
CA SER A 274 10.36 -40.83 -1.75
C SER A 274 10.07 -40.34 -3.16
N TYR A 275 10.69 -39.24 -3.59
CA TYR A 275 10.50 -38.70 -4.94
C TYR A 275 11.14 -39.63 -6.00
N PRO A 276 10.40 -40.03 -7.06
CA PRO A 276 10.95 -40.77 -8.18
C PRO A 276 12.07 -39.98 -8.88
N GLU A 277 13.11 -40.68 -9.37
CA GLU A 277 14.23 -40.00 -10.02
C GLU A 277 13.82 -39.32 -11.33
N GLU A 278 12.81 -39.83 -12.04
CA GLU A 278 12.19 -39.17 -13.20
C GLU A 278 11.63 -37.78 -12.84
N GLN A 279 11.01 -37.62 -11.67
CA GLN A 279 10.46 -36.34 -11.22
C GLN A 279 11.57 -35.34 -10.85
N LYS A 280 12.65 -35.81 -10.21
CA LYS A 280 13.83 -34.98 -9.91
C LYS A 280 14.55 -34.56 -11.19
N GLU A 281 14.69 -35.47 -12.15
CA GLU A 281 15.24 -35.21 -13.48
C GLU A 281 14.38 -34.20 -14.26
N GLU A 282 13.05 -34.30 -14.19
CA GLU A 282 12.14 -33.29 -14.75
C GLU A 282 12.36 -31.91 -14.10
N TRP A 283 12.48 -31.83 -12.78
CA TRP A 283 12.74 -30.58 -12.07
C TRP A 283 14.13 -30.00 -12.37
N ARG A 284 15.15 -30.84 -12.56
CA ARG A 284 16.49 -30.42 -13.02
C ARG A 284 16.45 -29.86 -14.45
N LYS A 285 15.64 -30.44 -15.35
CA LYS A 285 15.45 -29.97 -16.74
C LYS A 285 14.50 -28.77 -16.89
N HIS A 286 13.51 -28.65 -16.02
CA HIS A 286 12.45 -27.64 -16.10
C HIS A 286 12.27 -26.91 -14.75
N PRO A 287 13.14 -25.94 -14.41
CA PRO A 287 13.07 -25.19 -13.16
C PRO A 287 11.73 -24.48 -12.92
N ASP A 288 11.00 -24.10 -13.97
CA ASP A 288 9.66 -23.50 -13.84
C ASP A 288 8.62 -24.46 -13.26
N LYS A 289 8.68 -25.75 -13.62
CA LYS A 289 7.81 -26.80 -13.05
C LYS A 289 8.12 -27.02 -11.57
N HIS A 290 9.41 -27.06 -11.23
CA HIS A 290 9.87 -27.13 -9.83
C HIS A 290 9.42 -25.92 -9.03
N ALA A 291 9.54 -24.71 -9.59
CA ALA A 291 9.10 -23.47 -8.96
C ALA A 291 7.57 -23.43 -8.78
N GLN A 292 6.78 -23.94 -9.72
CA GLN A 292 5.34 -24.06 -9.57
C GLN A 292 4.97 -25.07 -8.47
N TYR A 293 5.61 -26.24 -8.42
CA TYR A 293 5.40 -27.21 -7.35
C TYR A 293 5.69 -26.61 -5.97
N CYS A 294 6.82 -25.89 -5.82
CA CYS A 294 7.12 -25.17 -4.58
C CYS A 294 6.02 -24.15 -4.22
N ARG A 295 5.52 -23.37 -5.20
CA ARG A 295 4.42 -22.40 -4.99
C ARG A 295 3.11 -23.08 -4.57
N ASP A 296 2.79 -24.23 -5.14
CA ASP A 296 1.56 -24.97 -4.84
C ASP A 296 1.56 -25.51 -3.40
N VAL A 297 2.70 -26.05 -2.94
CA VAL A 297 2.89 -26.51 -1.56
C VAL A 297 2.85 -25.33 -0.58
N GLU A 298 3.60 -24.25 -0.84
CA GLU A 298 3.55 -23.00 -0.04
C GLU A 298 2.14 -22.39 0.02
N GLY A 299 1.38 -22.52 -1.07
CA GLY A 299 -0.01 -22.06 -1.19
C GLY A 299 -0.99 -22.85 -0.32
N GLU A 300 -0.71 -24.11 0.01
CA GLU A 300 -1.46 -24.85 1.04
C GLU A 300 -1.09 -24.33 2.44
N LEU A 301 0.21 -24.19 2.73
CA LEU A 301 0.70 -23.78 4.06
C LEU A 301 0.14 -22.41 4.48
N ASN A 302 0.07 -21.44 3.56
CA ASN A 302 -0.47 -20.11 3.83
C ASN A 302 -1.97 -20.09 4.20
N LYS A 303 -2.75 -21.09 3.80
CA LYS A 303 -4.21 -21.12 4.06
C LYS A 303 -4.55 -21.60 5.48
N ARG A 304 -3.60 -22.21 6.19
CA ARG A 304 -3.82 -22.85 7.50
C ARG A 304 -4.09 -21.89 8.66
N PHE A 305 -4.08 -20.58 8.45
CA PHE A 305 -4.41 -19.61 9.51
C PHE A 305 -5.89 -19.65 9.92
N THR A 306 -6.83 -20.02 9.04
CA THR A 306 -8.26 -20.17 9.40
C THR A 306 -8.48 -21.19 10.51
N LEU A 307 -7.72 -22.30 10.47
CA LEU A 307 -7.69 -23.34 11.49
C LEU A 307 -7.23 -22.82 12.87
N MET A 308 -6.45 -21.74 12.90
CA MET A 308 -5.92 -21.18 14.14
C MET A 308 -6.93 -20.31 14.90
N HIS A 309 -8.14 -20.10 14.37
CA HIS A 309 -9.24 -19.43 15.07
C HIS A 309 -10.07 -20.43 15.89
N LEU A 310 -10.22 -20.16 17.19
CA LEU A 310 -10.81 -21.10 18.16
C LEU A 310 -12.25 -21.52 17.84
N LYS A 311 -13.04 -20.61 17.26
CA LYS A 311 -14.46 -20.82 16.91
C LYS A 311 -14.70 -21.12 15.42
N ALA A 312 -13.66 -21.28 14.61
CA ALA A 312 -13.82 -21.54 13.17
C ALA A 312 -14.42 -22.92 12.88
N LYS A 313 -15.21 -23.03 11.81
CA LYS A 313 -15.78 -24.30 11.33
C LYS A 313 -14.67 -25.31 11.02
N ASP A 314 -13.63 -24.88 10.31
CA ASP A 314 -12.44 -25.67 9.98
C ASP A 314 -11.80 -26.30 11.22
N GLN A 315 -11.76 -25.56 12.33
CA GLN A 315 -11.15 -26.00 13.58
C GLN A 315 -11.95 -27.09 14.27
N LYS A 316 -13.28 -26.99 14.30
CA LYS A 316 -14.13 -28.07 14.82
C LYS A 316 -14.01 -29.32 13.95
N VAL A 317 -14.20 -29.17 12.63
CA VAL A 317 -14.16 -30.28 11.67
C VAL A 317 -12.82 -31.00 11.69
N SER A 318 -11.71 -30.25 11.65
CA SER A 318 -10.37 -30.85 11.63
C SER A 318 -10.00 -31.50 12.97
N ARG A 319 -10.41 -30.92 14.11
CA ARG A 319 -10.21 -31.53 15.42
C ARG A 319 -10.92 -32.88 15.52
N ASP A 320 -12.19 -32.92 15.11
CA ASP A 320 -13.01 -34.12 15.24
C ASP A 320 -12.51 -35.22 14.28
N LEU A 321 -12.17 -34.86 13.02
CA LEU A 321 -11.53 -35.75 12.05
C LEU A 321 -10.19 -36.32 12.54
N VAL A 322 -9.30 -35.47 13.08
CA VAL A 322 -8.02 -35.93 13.63
C VAL A 322 -8.24 -36.85 14.84
N ALA A 323 -9.19 -36.52 15.71
CA ALA A 323 -9.53 -37.39 16.84
C ALA A 323 -9.99 -38.78 16.39
N ASP A 324 -10.81 -38.87 15.34
CA ASP A 324 -11.29 -40.16 14.80
C ASP A 324 -10.16 -40.95 14.14
N ILE A 325 -9.27 -40.31 13.38
CA ILE A 325 -8.05 -40.95 12.85
C ILE A 325 -7.17 -41.48 14.00
N MET A 326 -7.03 -40.73 15.09
CA MET A 326 -6.27 -41.20 16.27
C MET A 326 -6.93 -42.41 16.95
N LYS A 327 -8.27 -42.49 17.03
CA LYS A 327 -8.99 -43.68 17.54
C LYS A 327 -8.73 -44.92 16.68
N GLU A 328 -8.81 -44.76 15.36
CA GLU A 328 -8.59 -45.83 14.40
C GLU A 328 -7.15 -46.36 14.47
N GLN A 329 -6.16 -45.47 14.53
CA GLN A 329 -4.74 -45.85 14.65
C GLN A 329 -4.40 -46.49 16.02
N LEU A 330 -5.15 -46.16 17.07
CA LEU A 330 -5.11 -46.86 18.36
C LEU A 330 -6.00 -48.12 18.37
N GLY A 331 -6.61 -48.50 17.25
CA GLY A 331 -7.50 -49.66 17.11
C GLY A 331 -8.60 -49.70 18.18
N HIS A 332 -9.16 -48.53 18.51
CA HIS A 332 -10.24 -48.33 19.48
C HIS A 332 -9.99 -48.88 20.91
N ASP A 333 -8.73 -48.99 21.35
CA ASP A 333 -8.40 -49.25 22.75
C ASP A 333 -8.93 -48.12 23.64
N GLU A 334 -9.91 -48.38 24.50
CA GLU A 334 -10.57 -47.35 25.31
C GLU A 334 -9.62 -46.62 26.25
N THR A 335 -8.64 -47.32 26.82
CA THR A 335 -7.73 -46.78 27.83
C THR A 335 -6.71 -45.85 27.17
N LEU A 336 -6.05 -46.32 26.10
CA LEU A 336 -5.13 -45.51 25.32
C LEU A 336 -5.83 -44.36 24.61
N THR A 337 -7.03 -44.58 24.05
CA THR A 337 -7.83 -43.53 23.39
C THR A 337 -8.18 -42.39 24.34
N LYS A 338 -8.67 -42.72 25.55
CA LYS A 338 -9.02 -41.74 26.58
C LYS A 338 -7.82 -40.94 27.07
N HIS A 339 -6.63 -41.54 27.10
CA HIS A 339 -5.40 -40.86 27.53
C HIS A 339 -4.74 -40.03 26.42
N MET A 340 -4.72 -40.54 25.19
CA MET A 340 -3.92 -39.98 24.09
C MET A 340 -4.63 -38.90 23.27
N ILE A 341 -5.97 -38.87 23.23
CA ILE A 341 -6.72 -37.83 22.50
C ILE A 341 -6.80 -36.56 23.36
N PRO A 342 -6.22 -35.42 22.93
CA PRO A 342 -6.22 -34.22 23.76
C PRO A 342 -7.61 -33.58 23.88
N PRO A 343 -7.98 -33.03 25.06
CA PRO A 343 -9.22 -32.27 25.21
C PRO A 343 -9.14 -30.86 24.60
N PHE A 344 -7.94 -30.31 24.47
CA PHE A 344 -7.69 -28.93 24.04
C PHE A 344 -7.69 -28.75 22.52
N ALA A 345 -7.84 -27.49 22.07
CA ALA A 345 -7.89 -27.11 20.66
C ALA A 345 -6.69 -27.63 19.83
N LEU A 346 -6.98 -28.11 18.61
CA LEU A 346 -5.97 -28.47 17.61
C LEU A 346 -5.11 -27.22 17.31
N GLY A 347 -3.79 -27.37 17.23
CA GLY A 347 -2.87 -26.22 17.07
C GLY A 347 -2.49 -25.45 18.35
N CYS A 348 -3.09 -25.73 19.52
CA CYS A 348 -2.64 -25.15 20.81
C CYS A 348 -1.18 -25.53 21.16
N ARG A 349 -0.72 -26.67 20.64
CA ARG A 349 0.69 -27.03 20.43
C ARG A 349 0.94 -27.13 18.93
N ARG A 350 2.18 -26.97 18.47
CA ARG A 350 2.57 -27.26 17.09
C ARG A 350 2.12 -28.67 16.71
N MET A 351 1.34 -28.77 15.63
CA MET A 351 0.80 -30.04 15.13
C MET A 351 1.97 -30.93 14.70
N THR A 352 2.04 -32.15 15.23
CA THR A 352 3.18 -33.04 15.01
C THR A 352 2.75 -34.20 14.10
N PRO A 353 3.41 -34.40 12.94
CA PRO A 353 3.25 -35.62 12.16
C PRO A 353 3.86 -36.80 12.92
N GLY A 354 3.12 -37.90 13.06
CA GLY A 354 3.54 -39.06 13.85
C GLY A 354 3.29 -40.40 13.15
N SER A 355 3.87 -40.58 11.95
CA SER A 355 3.77 -41.85 11.20
C SER A 355 4.27 -43.03 12.03
N GLY A 356 3.40 -44.01 12.29
CA GLY A 356 3.73 -45.21 13.07
C GLY A 356 3.72 -45.00 14.60
N TYR A 357 3.59 -43.77 15.09
CA TYR A 357 3.69 -43.48 16.53
C TYR A 357 2.58 -44.16 17.33
N LEU A 358 1.31 -43.91 16.99
CA LEU A 358 0.17 -44.47 17.73
C LEU A 358 0.10 -46.01 17.63
N GLN A 359 0.53 -46.57 16.51
CA GLN A 359 0.66 -48.01 16.30
C GLN A 359 1.77 -48.59 17.20
N SER A 360 2.92 -47.92 17.30
CA SER A 360 4.04 -48.37 18.13
C SER A 360 3.68 -48.44 19.62
N LEU A 361 2.81 -47.55 20.12
CA LEU A 361 2.34 -47.56 21.52
C LEU A 361 1.55 -48.83 21.90
N LYS A 362 1.08 -49.61 20.90
CA LYS A 362 0.35 -50.87 21.09
C LYS A 362 1.19 -52.13 20.94
N ALA A 363 2.46 -52.01 20.56
CA ALA A 363 3.32 -53.18 20.38
C ALA A 363 3.59 -53.86 21.73
N ASP A 364 3.67 -55.19 21.75
CA ASP A 364 3.78 -55.99 23.00
C ASP A 364 5.01 -55.62 23.85
N ASN A 365 6.09 -55.17 23.20
CA ASN A 365 7.31 -54.70 23.88
C ASN A 365 7.20 -53.27 24.43
N VAL A 366 6.13 -52.52 24.16
CA VAL A 366 5.90 -51.17 24.68
C VAL A 366 4.95 -51.20 25.89
N GLN A 367 5.19 -50.32 26.86
CA GLN A 367 4.26 -50.02 27.94
C GLN A 367 4.15 -48.51 28.09
N VAL A 368 2.95 -47.98 27.86
CA VAL A 368 2.64 -46.56 28.12
C VAL A 368 2.43 -46.36 29.62
N VAL A 369 3.21 -45.46 30.21
CA VAL A 369 3.06 -45.00 31.59
C VAL A 369 2.41 -43.61 31.54
N PRO A 370 1.11 -43.46 31.86
CA PRO A 370 0.35 -42.21 31.67
C PRO A 370 0.63 -41.15 32.76
N LYS A 371 1.84 -41.15 33.33
CA LYS A 371 2.23 -40.42 34.54
C LYS A 371 3.60 -39.75 34.40
N SER A 372 3.94 -38.86 35.33
CA SER A 372 5.28 -38.27 35.41
C SER A 372 6.31 -39.32 35.86
N ALA A 373 7.54 -39.21 35.37
CA ALA A 373 8.69 -39.74 36.10
C ALA A 373 8.98 -38.83 37.32
N THR A 374 9.28 -39.41 38.48
CA THR A 374 9.51 -38.65 39.73
C THR A 374 10.96 -38.64 40.16
N ARG A 375 11.68 -39.76 40.00
CA ARG A 375 13.11 -39.91 40.27
C ARG A 375 13.71 -41.07 39.48
N LEU A 376 15.03 -41.10 39.37
CA LEU A 376 15.77 -42.31 38.99
C LEU A 376 16.29 -43.01 40.25
N THR A 377 16.55 -44.31 40.12
CA THR A 377 17.28 -45.14 41.09
C THR A 377 18.62 -45.55 40.46
N GLU A 378 19.42 -46.36 41.14
CA GLU A 378 20.64 -46.91 40.52
C GLU A 378 20.34 -47.78 39.27
N THR A 379 19.16 -48.40 39.23
CA THR A 379 18.79 -49.48 38.28
C THR A 379 17.57 -49.16 37.40
N GLY A 380 16.90 -48.02 37.62
CA GLY A 380 15.60 -47.79 37.04
C GLY A 380 15.05 -46.37 37.19
N ILE A 381 13.77 -46.24 36.87
CA ILE A 381 13.01 -45.00 36.88
C ILE A 381 11.68 -45.22 37.62
N VAL A 382 11.32 -44.29 38.50
CA VAL A 382 10.13 -44.40 39.35
C VAL A 382 9.03 -43.48 38.85
N GLY A 383 7.86 -44.07 38.55
CA GLY A 383 6.66 -43.33 38.18
C GLY A 383 6.01 -42.58 39.34
N GLU A 384 5.07 -41.70 39.03
CA GLU A 384 4.22 -40.98 40.01
C GLU A 384 3.20 -41.90 40.73
N ASP A 385 3.07 -43.15 40.29
CA ASP A 385 2.43 -44.26 41.02
C ASP A 385 3.34 -44.90 42.08
N GLY A 386 4.62 -44.54 42.13
CA GLY A 386 5.61 -45.19 42.99
C GLY A 386 6.12 -46.52 42.45
N VAL A 387 5.74 -46.92 41.23
CA VAL A 387 6.23 -48.15 40.59
C VAL A 387 7.62 -47.88 40.02
N GLU A 388 8.59 -48.74 40.35
CA GLU A 388 9.92 -48.72 39.76
C GLU A 388 9.98 -49.61 38.51
N HIS A 389 10.45 -49.03 37.42
CA HIS A 389 10.73 -49.73 36.17
C HIS A 389 12.25 -49.84 36.02
N GLN A 390 12.78 -51.06 36.11
CA GLN A 390 14.20 -51.32 35.84
C GLN A 390 14.47 -51.13 34.35
N VAL A 391 15.49 -50.34 34.00
CA VAL A 391 15.82 -50.00 32.61
C VAL A 391 17.33 -49.89 32.41
N ASP A 392 17.84 -50.35 31.26
CA ASP A 392 19.23 -50.18 30.85
C ASP A 392 19.55 -48.74 30.41
N VAL A 393 18.54 -48.04 29.88
CA VAL A 393 18.69 -46.75 29.19
C VAL A 393 17.52 -45.83 29.54
N VAL A 394 17.82 -44.54 29.80
CA VAL A 394 16.82 -43.47 29.94
C VAL A 394 17.08 -42.40 28.88
N ILE A 395 16.10 -42.22 27.98
CA ILE A 395 16.09 -41.20 26.95
C ILE A 395 15.19 -40.05 27.39
N CYS A 396 15.78 -38.86 27.56
CA CYS A 396 15.05 -37.64 27.85
C CYS A 396 14.68 -36.92 26.55
N ALA A 397 13.40 -36.93 26.19
CA ALA A 397 12.82 -36.17 25.09
C ALA A 397 12.07 -34.94 25.66
N THR A 398 12.77 -34.20 26.53
CA THR A 398 12.19 -33.24 27.48
C THR A 398 12.06 -31.81 26.95
N GLY A 399 12.66 -31.51 25.80
CA GLY A 399 12.53 -30.24 25.09
C GLY A 399 13.78 -29.37 25.20
N PHE A 400 13.58 -28.06 25.09
CA PHE A 400 14.61 -27.03 25.01
C PHE A 400 14.25 -25.87 25.93
N ASP A 401 15.23 -25.01 26.19
CA ASP A 401 14.97 -23.71 26.82
C ASP A 401 14.15 -22.82 25.88
N THR A 402 13.11 -22.16 26.41
CA THR A 402 12.24 -21.26 25.65
C THR A 402 12.07 -19.89 26.32
N SER A 403 13.15 -19.38 26.92
CA SER A 403 13.31 -18.01 27.40
C SER A 403 13.38 -16.96 26.28
N PHE A 404 13.70 -17.37 25.04
CA PHE A 404 13.97 -16.51 23.88
C PHE A 404 15.18 -15.57 24.04
N THR A 405 16.03 -15.80 25.04
CA THR A 405 17.26 -15.05 25.25
C THR A 405 18.40 -15.64 24.41
N PRO A 406 19.41 -14.86 24.02
CA PRO A 406 20.67 -15.40 23.50
C PRO A 406 21.32 -16.38 24.51
N HIS A 407 22.04 -17.39 24.02
CA HIS A 407 22.75 -18.38 24.87
C HIS A 407 24.04 -17.84 25.51
N PHE A 408 24.18 -16.52 25.56
CA PHE A 408 25.32 -15.78 26.09
C PHE A 408 24.79 -14.54 26.79
N LYS A 409 25.54 -14.01 27.77
CA LYS A 409 25.06 -12.88 28.59
C LYS A 409 25.00 -11.61 27.76
N VAL A 410 23.88 -10.89 27.77
CA VAL A 410 23.74 -9.63 27.02
C VAL A 410 23.32 -8.50 27.95
N TYR A 411 24.19 -7.51 28.07
CA TYR A 411 24.03 -6.32 28.90
C TYR A 411 23.79 -5.09 28.02
N GLY A 412 22.56 -4.58 28.05
CA GLY A 412 22.14 -3.40 27.31
C GLY A 412 22.40 -2.10 28.08
N ARG A 413 21.62 -1.06 27.74
CA ARG A 413 21.68 0.23 28.44
C ARG A 413 21.48 0.06 29.94
N LYS A 414 22.17 0.89 30.73
CA LYS A 414 22.07 0.92 32.21
C LYS A 414 22.33 -0.46 32.86
N ASN A 415 23.15 -1.30 32.22
CA ASN A 415 23.44 -2.69 32.61
C ASN A 415 22.21 -3.62 32.68
N ALA A 416 21.14 -3.34 31.94
CA ALA A 416 19.99 -4.25 31.84
C ALA A 416 20.41 -5.59 31.22
N GLU A 417 20.26 -6.70 31.95
CA GLU A 417 20.51 -8.05 31.40
C GLU A 417 19.26 -8.57 30.67
N ILE A 418 19.41 -9.02 29.42
CA ILE A 418 18.25 -9.45 28.61
C ILE A 418 17.50 -10.63 29.23
N HIS A 419 18.20 -11.53 29.91
CA HIS A 419 17.60 -12.69 30.56
C HIS A 419 16.76 -12.30 31.79
N GLU A 420 17.21 -11.30 32.57
CA GLU A 420 16.41 -10.76 33.67
C GLU A 420 15.21 -9.95 33.17
N GLN A 421 15.39 -9.14 32.12
CA GLN A 421 14.31 -8.32 31.54
C GLN A 421 13.21 -9.17 30.88
N PHE A 422 13.57 -10.28 30.23
CA PHE A 422 12.61 -11.22 29.66
C PHE A 422 11.99 -12.11 30.76
N GLY A 423 12.82 -12.62 31.67
CA GLY A 423 12.40 -13.42 32.81
C GLY A 423 11.40 -14.52 32.47
N ASP A 424 10.33 -14.59 33.25
CA ASP A 424 9.29 -15.61 33.12
C ASP A 424 8.34 -15.37 31.92
N PHE A 425 8.43 -14.19 31.31
CA PHE A 425 7.50 -13.67 30.31
C PHE A 425 8.18 -12.70 29.30
N PRO A 426 8.90 -13.23 28.30
CA PRO A 426 9.65 -12.41 27.34
C PRO A 426 8.73 -11.55 26.48
N ILE A 427 9.03 -10.25 26.43
CA ILE A 427 8.35 -9.25 25.60
C ILE A 427 9.38 -8.60 24.68
N GLY A 428 9.07 -8.52 23.39
CA GLY A 428 9.90 -7.87 22.38
C GLY A 428 9.06 -7.32 21.22
N TYR A 429 9.68 -6.51 20.37
CA TYR A 429 9.03 -5.89 19.22
C TYR A 429 9.18 -6.79 17.98
N LEU A 430 8.06 -7.21 17.38
CA LEU A 430 7.92 -8.08 16.19
C LEU A 430 8.76 -9.38 16.19
N GLY A 431 9.26 -9.81 17.35
CA GLY A 431 10.24 -10.89 17.47
C GLY A 431 11.58 -10.58 16.80
N ILE A 432 11.96 -9.31 16.71
CA ILE A 432 13.23 -8.85 16.12
C ILE A 432 14.06 -7.95 17.03
N THR A 433 13.46 -7.09 17.86
CA THR A 433 14.19 -6.14 18.73
C THR A 433 13.59 -6.09 20.15
N ALA A 434 14.30 -5.50 21.11
CA ALA A 434 13.88 -5.36 22.51
C ALA A 434 14.26 -4.00 23.11
N GLU A 435 13.46 -3.50 24.05
CA GLU A 435 13.75 -2.29 24.85
C GLU A 435 15.08 -2.45 25.61
N ASN A 436 15.89 -1.38 25.72
CA ASN A 436 17.23 -1.33 26.34
C ASN A 436 18.37 -2.02 25.56
N PHE A 437 18.11 -2.66 24.41
CA PHE A 437 19.14 -3.36 23.60
C PHE A 437 19.29 -2.74 22.20
N PRO A 438 19.90 -1.54 22.09
CA PRO A 438 20.09 -0.87 20.80
C PRO A 438 20.97 -1.69 19.84
N ASN A 439 20.63 -1.64 18.54
CA ASN A 439 21.31 -2.37 17.47
C ASN A 439 21.44 -3.91 17.67
N LEU A 440 20.71 -4.50 18.63
CA LEU A 440 20.58 -5.95 18.81
C LEU A 440 19.37 -6.46 18.02
N PHE A 441 19.59 -7.45 17.16
CA PHE A 441 18.52 -8.11 16.40
C PHE A 441 18.43 -9.59 16.75
N LEU A 442 17.24 -10.04 17.15
CA LEU A 442 16.91 -11.43 17.44
C LEU A 442 16.31 -12.09 16.19
N LEU A 443 16.98 -13.07 15.60
CA LEU A 443 16.42 -13.82 14.48
C LEU A 443 15.56 -14.97 15.02
N ILE A 444 14.27 -14.66 15.21
CA ILE A 444 13.25 -15.41 15.98
C ILE A 444 13.33 -15.08 17.48
N GLY A 445 13.02 -13.84 17.84
CA GLY A 445 12.72 -13.44 19.23
C GLY A 445 11.31 -13.85 19.70
N PRO A 446 10.86 -13.37 20.87
CA PRO A 446 9.50 -13.63 21.36
C PRO A 446 8.44 -13.04 20.42
N ASN A 447 7.26 -13.65 20.39
CA ASN A 447 6.15 -13.33 19.47
C ASN A 447 6.49 -13.43 17.97
N GLY A 448 7.41 -14.33 17.57
CA GLY A 448 7.70 -14.64 16.16
C GLY A 448 6.66 -15.55 15.48
N PRO A 449 6.50 -15.53 14.14
CA PRO A 449 5.41 -16.21 13.42
C PRO A 449 5.63 -17.72 13.14
N ALA A 450 6.10 -18.50 14.12
CA ALA A 450 6.66 -19.85 13.92
C ALA A 450 5.71 -21.06 14.15
N SER A 451 4.38 -20.90 14.09
CA SER A 451 3.42 -21.93 14.52
C SER A 451 2.81 -22.83 13.43
N HIS A 452 2.55 -22.29 12.24
CA HIS A 452 1.64 -22.90 11.25
C HIS A 452 2.20 -22.95 9.81
N SER A 453 3.49 -22.67 9.63
CA SER A 453 4.15 -22.54 8.31
C SER A 453 5.67 -22.78 8.39
N SER A 454 6.37 -22.66 7.25
CA SER A 454 7.84 -22.80 7.14
C SER A 454 8.59 -21.58 7.69
N ILE A 455 9.66 -21.83 8.45
CA ILE A 455 10.46 -20.78 9.13
C ILE A 455 11.47 -20.07 8.21
N LEU A 456 12.00 -20.75 7.18
CA LEU A 456 13.06 -20.16 6.35
C LEU A 456 12.59 -18.89 5.59
N PRO A 457 11.38 -18.85 5.00
CA PRO A 457 10.85 -17.59 4.44
C PRO A 457 10.70 -16.45 5.46
N ILE A 458 10.42 -16.75 6.75
CA ILE A 458 10.32 -15.75 7.82
C ILE A 458 11.69 -15.14 8.12
N LEU A 459 12.74 -15.96 8.16
CA LEU A 459 14.12 -15.48 8.31
C LEU A 459 14.51 -14.52 7.18
N GLU A 460 14.07 -14.75 5.94
CA GLU A 460 14.38 -13.84 4.81
C GLU A 460 13.79 -12.44 5.02
N TRP A 461 12.59 -12.33 5.60
CA TRP A 461 11.98 -11.04 5.94
C TRP A 461 12.65 -10.37 7.13
N TYR A 462 13.01 -11.10 8.19
CA TYR A 462 13.83 -10.52 9.26
C TYR A 462 15.17 -9.99 8.71
N THR A 463 15.85 -10.75 7.85
CA THR A 463 17.12 -10.32 7.23
C THR A 463 16.95 -9.03 6.43
N ARG A 464 15.91 -8.95 5.58
CA ARG A 464 15.58 -7.74 4.82
C ARG A 464 15.26 -6.53 5.70
N TYR A 465 14.62 -6.74 6.85
CA TYR A 465 14.30 -5.68 7.80
C TYR A 465 15.59 -5.14 8.46
N ILE A 466 16.46 -6.04 8.95
CA ILE A 466 17.77 -5.66 9.53
C ILE A 466 18.61 -4.87 8.52
N PHE A 467 18.58 -5.25 7.24
CA PHE A 467 19.38 -4.58 6.21
C PHE A 467 18.92 -3.14 5.95
N GLN A 468 17.62 -2.85 6.00
CA GLN A 468 17.11 -1.48 5.94
C GLN A 468 17.61 -0.64 7.13
N VAL A 469 17.69 -1.24 8.33
CA VAL A 469 18.25 -0.56 9.51
C VAL A 469 19.76 -0.37 9.39
N ILE A 470 20.51 -1.36 8.90
CA ILE A 470 21.95 -1.22 8.63
C ILE A 470 22.20 -0.10 7.62
N GLU A 471 21.50 -0.09 6.48
CA GLU A 471 21.71 0.93 5.45
C GLU A 471 21.43 2.34 5.99
N LYS A 472 20.35 2.55 6.76
CA LYS A 472 20.07 3.83 7.43
C LYS A 472 21.16 4.19 8.46
N ILE A 473 21.69 3.20 9.19
CA ILE A 473 22.83 3.40 10.12
C ILE A 473 24.09 3.86 9.39
N GLN A 474 24.32 3.34 8.18
CA GLN A 474 25.47 3.73 7.36
C GLN A 474 25.32 5.13 6.78
N THR A 475 24.18 5.43 6.15
CA THR A 475 23.98 6.65 5.35
C THR A 475 23.61 7.87 6.19
N GLU A 476 22.90 7.71 7.31
CA GLU A 476 22.49 8.83 8.19
C GLU A 476 23.35 8.92 9.47
N ARG A 477 24.43 8.13 9.55
CA ARG A 477 25.41 8.12 10.67
C ARG A 477 24.75 7.96 12.03
N ILE A 478 23.80 7.03 12.10
CA ILE A 478 23.12 6.68 13.33
C ILE A 478 24.07 5.87 14.23
N LYS A 479 24.01 6.16 15.52
CA LYS A 479 24.74 5.49 16.60
C LYS A 479 23.94 4.30 17.14
N ALA A 480 22.66 4.54 17.46
CA ALA A 480 21.77 3.54 18.04
C ALA A 480 20.35 3.61 17.46
N VAL A 481 19.77 2.45 17.19
CA VAL A 481 18.36 2.24 16.85
C VAL A 481 17.75 1.27 17.86
N GLU A 482 16.65 1.67 18.49
CA GLU A 482 16.04 0.95 19.61
C GLU A 482 14.51 1.12 19.59
N PRO A 483 13.70 0.06 19.79
CA PRO A 483 12.25 0.17 19.76
C PRO A 483 11.73 1.01 20.94
N LYS A 484 10.70 1.81 20.69
CA LYS A 484 9.99 2.59 21.72
C LYS A 484 9.23 1.67 22.68
N LYS A 485 9.19 2.05 23.96
CA LYS A 485 8.49 1.31 25.03
C LYS A 485 6.98 1.25 24.77
N GLU A 486 6.42 2.37 24.34
CA GLU A 486 5.02 2.53 23.95
C GLU A 486 4.66 1.62 22.77
N ALA A 487 5.47 1.59 21.70
CA ALA A 487 5.25 0.70 20.56
C ALA A 487 5.28 -0.79 20.95
N ILE A 488 6.20 -1.19 21.86
CA ILE A 488 6.22 -2.55 22.43
C ILE A 488 4.94 -2.83 23.22
N LYS A 489 4.50 -1.91 24.08
CA LYS A 489 3.29 -2.04 24.91
C LYS A 489 2.03 -2.16 24.06
N ASP A 490 1.92 -1.41 22.98
CA ASP A 490 0.71 -1.40 22.16
C ASP A 490 0.65 -2.62 21.23
N LEU A 491 1.79 -3.04 20.65
CA LEU A 491 1.92 -4.34 19.99
C LEU A 491 1.59 -5.50 20.94
N TYR A 492 2.05 -5.41 22.18
CA TYR A 492 1.78 -6.38 23.24
C TYR A 492 0.28 -6.50 23.54
N ASN A 493 -0.40 -5.37 23.74
CA ASN A 493 -1.83 -5.30 24.01
C ASN A 493 -2.64 -5.87 22.84
N HIS A 494 -2.35 -5.40 21.61
CA HIS A 494 -2.98 -5.89 20.39
C HIS A 494 -2.81 -7.41 20.22
N THR A 495 -1.60 -7.92 20.48
CA THR A 495 -1.30 -9.36 20.44
C THR A 495 -2.18 -10.13 21.40
N HIS A 496 -2.28 -9.72 22.67
CA HIS A 496 -3.01 -10.47 23.68
C HIS A 496 -4.53 -10.37 23.52
N GLU A 497 -5.06 -9.25 23.03
CA GLU A 497 -6.48 -9.12 22.66
C GLU A 497 -6.85 -10.04 21.49
N LEU A 498 -6.03 -10.09 20.43
CA LEU A 498 -6.28 -10.98 19.30
C LEU A 498 -6.09 -12.46 19.68
N MET A 499 -5.13 -12.78 20.54
CA MET A 499 -4.90 -14.14 21.06
C MET A 499 -6.12 -14.75 21.76
N LYS A 500 -7.03 -13.96 22.34
CA LYS A 500 -8.31 -14.46 22.90
C LYS A 500 -9.17 -15.21 21.88
N ARG A 501 -8.99 -14.93 20.58
CA ARG A 501 -9.73 -15.54 19.46
C ARG A 501 -9.02 -16.76 18.86
N LEU A 502 -7.76 -17.02 19.26
CA LEU A 502 -6.84 -17.94 18.60
C LEU A 502 -6.55 -19.20 19.43
N VAL A 503 -6.21 -20.30 18.77
CA VAL A 503 -6.01 -21.62 19.42
C VAL A 503 -4.80 -21.68 20.35
N TRP A 504 -3.80 -20.82 20.14
CA TRP A 504 -2.53 -20.81 20.92
C TRP A 504 -2.72 -20.43 22.38
N SER A 505 -3.74 -19.61 22.69
CA SER A 505 -4.11 -19.21 24.05
C SER A 505 -4.96 -20.25 24.80
N SER A 506 -5.42 -21.30 24.11
CA SER A 506 -6.23 -22.36 24.75
C SER A 506 -5.51 -23.01 25.93
N ALA A 507 -6.30 -23.57 26.87
CA ALA A 507 -5.79 -24.23 28.07
C ALA A 507 -5.08 -25.56 27.75
N CYS A 508 -3.83 -25.46 27.29
CA CYS A 508 -2.93 -26.60 27.10
C CYS A 508 -1.51 -26.21 27.54
N ARG A 509 -0.84 -27.11 28.25
CA ARG A 509 0.56 -26.90 28.65
C ARG A 509 1.45 -26.88 27.40
N SER A 510 2.02 -25.75 27.00
CA SER A 510 2.89 -25.68 25.81
C SER A 510 4.04 -24.70 25.97
N TRP A 511 5.12 -24.90 25.19
CA TRP A 511 6.24 -23.96 25.16
C TRP A 511 5.85 -22.59 24.58
N PHE A 512 4.75 -22.51 23.81
CA PHE A 512 4.17 -21.22 23.40
C PHE A 512 3.73 -20.33 24.57
N LYS A 513 3.55 -20.91 25.77
CA LYS A 513 3.17 -20.24 27.01
C LYS A 513 4.20 -20.52 28.12
N ASN A 514 5.49 -20.60 27.76
CA ASN A 514 6.60 -20.92 28.66
C ASN A 514 6.34 -22.15 29.57
N GLY A 515 5.79 -23.23 28.98
CA GLY A 515 5.52 -24.48 29.69
C GLY A 515 4.34 -24.46 30.67
N LYS A 516 3.53 -23.40 30.71
CA LYS A 516 2.33 -23.24 31.55
C LYS A 516 1.05 -23.67 30.82
N THR A 517 0.03 -24.12 31.55
CA THR A 517 -1.30 -24.48 30.99
C THR A 517 -2.18 -23.26 30.78
N HIS A 518 -2.26 -22.42 31.82
CA HIS A 518 -2.85 -21.10 31.78
C HIS A 518 -1.70 -20.10 31.89
N GLY A 519 -1.56 -19.25 30.88
CA GLY A 519 -0.47 -18.30 30.77
C GLY A 519 -0.59 -17.52 29.46
N PRO A 520 0.02 -16.35 29.38
CA PRO A 520 0.09 -15.56 28.16
C PRO A 520 0.93 -16.27 27.07
N VAL A 521 0.72 -15.91 25.80
CA VAL A 521 1.41 -16.53 24.66
C VAL A 521 2.65 -15.70 24.33
N THR A 522 3.83 -16.29 24.52
CA THR A 522 5.14 -15.62 24.39
C THR A 522 5.87 -15.92 23.09
N ALA A 523 5.51 -17.01 22.42
CA ALA A 523 6.29 -17.53 21.30
C ALA A 523 5.78 -17.08 19.93
N ILE A 524 4.48 -16.75 19.82
CA ILE A 524 3.76 -16.76 18.55
C ILE A 524 3.19 -15.38 18.19
N TYR A 525 3.49 -14.92 16.98
CA TYR A 525 2.85 -13.75 16.37
C TYR A 525 1.33 -13.98 16.18
N PRO A 526 0.46 -13.02 16.49
CA PRO A 526 -1.01 -13.18 16.49
C PRO A 526 -1.66 -13.16 15.09
N GLY A 527 -0.92 -13.46 14.02
CA GLY A 527 -1.38 -13.31 12.63
C GLY A 527 -0.88 -14.40 11.68
N SER A 528 -1.36 -14.35 10.44
CA SER A 528 -0.91 -15.26 9.38
C SER A 528 0.52 -14.94 8.93
N ARG A 529 1.21 -15.91 8.32
CA ARG A 529 2.55 -15.67 7.74
C ARG A 529 2.55 -14.52 6.71
N LEU A 530 1.51 -14.39 5.89
CA LEU A 530 1.42 -13.30 4.91
C LEU A 530 1.18 -11.93 5.57
N HIS A 531 0.37 -11.89 6.64
CA HIS A 531 0.19 -10.67 7.44
C HIS A 531 1.52 -10.18 8.04
N PHE A 532 2.31 -11.12 8.56
CA PHE A 532 3.66 -10.81 9.05
C PHE A 532 4.57 -10.29 7.93
N PHE A 533 4.52 -10.87 6.73
CA PHE A 533 5.36 -10.44 5.59
C PHE A 533 5.07 -9.01 5.13
N GLU A 534 3.80 -8.59 5.07
CA GLU A 534 3.49 -7.19 4.72
C GLU A 534 3.92 -6.21 5.84
N ILE A 535 3.78 -6.58 7.12
CA ILE A 535 4.31 -5.78 8.23
C ILE A 535 5.85 -5.65 8.20
N MET A 536 6.57 -6.72 7.85
CA MET A 536 8.03 -6.72 7.79
C MET A 536 8.63 -6.09 6.52
N LYS A 537 7.79 -5.56 5.63
CA LYS A 537 8.21 -5.10 4.30
C LYS A 537 9.08 -3.86 4.34
N ASN A 538 8.67 -2.90 5.16
CA ASN A 538 9.32 -1.63 5.41
C ASN A 538 9.51 -1.47 6.93
N VAL A 539 10.58 -0.80 7.36
CA VAL A 539 10.75 -0.44 8.77
C VAL A 539 9.81 0.72 9.12
N ARG A 540 9.05 0.57 10.21
CA ARG A 540 8.28 1.64 10.84
C ARG A 540 9.19 2.47 11.73
N TRP A 541 9.83 3.50 11.17
CA TRP A 541 10.80 4.34 11.88
C TRP A 541 10.16 5.11 13.05
N GLU A 542 8.87 5.40 12.96
CA GLU A 542 8.05 6.02 14.01
C GLU A 542 7.99 5.19 15.31
N ASP A 543 8.17 3.86 15.21
CA ASP A 543 8.18 2.94 16.35
C ASP A 543 9.56 2.86 17.06
N TYR A 544 10.57 3.61 16.59
CA TYR A 544 11.96 3.57 17.10
C TYR A 544 12.45 4.90 17.66
N ASN A 545 13.32 4.81 18.65
CA ASN A 545 14.22 5.86 19.09
C ASN A 545 15.52 5.76 18.29
N ILE A 546 15.98 6.89 17.74
CA ILE A 546 17.19 7.00 16.93
C ILE A 546 18.15 7.97 17.63
N THR A 547 19.35 7.50 17.94
CA THR A 547 20.45 8.32 18.49
C THR A 547 21.53 8.47 17.42
N TYR A 548 21.95 9.68 17.11
CA TYR A 548 22.97 9.97 16.08
C TYR A 548 24.40 9.92 16.64
N MET A 549 25.41 9.78 15.76
CA MET A 549 26.82 9.82 16.15
C MET A 549 27.32 11.24 16.46
N ALA A 550 26.69 12.25 15.85
CA ALA A 550 26.91 13.67 16.12
C ALA A 550 25.65 14.28 16.74
N GLU A 551 25.79 15.36 17.50
CA GLU A 551 24.64 16.07 18.09
C GLU A 551 23.72 16.66 17.01
N ASN A 552 24.31 17.15 15.92
CA ASN A 552 23.56 17.60 14.75
C ASN A 552 23.14 16.41 13.87
N ARG A 553 21.83 16.13 13.83
CA ARG A 553 21.22 15.07 13.01
C ARG A 553 21.48 15.19 11.51
N PHE A 554 21.86 16.37 11.01
CA PHE A 554 22.15 16.62 9.59
C PHE A 554 23.61 16.39 9.21
N ALA A 555 24.46 15.90 10.12
CA ALA A 555 25.87 15.63 9.85
C ALA A 555 26.12 14.68 8.66
N PHE A 556 25.14 13.85 8.29
CA PHE A 556 25.21 12.99 7.10
C PHE A 556 25.21 13.74 5.75
N MET A 557 24.87 15.03 5.74
CA MET A 557 24.97 15.86 4.54
C MET A 557 26.42 16.12 4.13
N GLY A 558 27.37 15.97 5.06
CA GLY A 558 28.79 16.09 4.77
C GLY A 558 29.17 17.47 4.23
N ASN A 559 30.20 17.53 3.38
CA ASN A 559 30.70 18.76 2.78
C ASN A 559 29.86 19.29 1.59
N GLY A 560 28.64 18.77 1.41
CA GLY A 560 27.70 19.24 0.39
C GLY A 560 27.89 18.65 -1.00
N TYR A 561 28.90 17.79 -1.22
CA TYR A 561 29.08 17.06 -2.48
C TYR A 561 28.39 15.69 -2.47
N THR A 562 27.91 15.26 -3.64
CA THR A 562 27.38 13.91 -3.86
C THR A 562 28.38 12.99 -4.54
N GLN A 563 28.20 11.67 -4.39
CA GLN A 563 29.03 10.67 -5.08
C GLN A 563 29.03 10.85 -6.61
N THR A 564 27.94 11.34 -7.19
CA THR A 564 27.78 11.55 -8.64
C THR A 564 28.65 12.69 -9.17
N GLU A 565 28.95 13.70 -8.35
CA GLU A 565 29.75 14.86 -8.75
C GLU A 565 31.25 14.57 -8.70
N VAL A 566 31.69 13.74 -7.75
CA VAL A 566 33.11 13.38 -7.58
C VAL A 566 33.55 12.19 -8.42
N ASP A 567 32.62 11.35 -8.90
CA ASP A 567 32.90 10.21 -9.77
C ASP A 567 33.29 10.69 -11.19
N PRO A 568 34.48 10.35 -11.72
CA PRO A 568 34.88 10.72 -13.08
C PRO A 568 34.00 10.12 -14.19
N GLU A 569 33.28 9.02 -13.92
CA GLU A 569 32.27 8.45 -14.83
C GLU A 569 30.83 8.87 -14.47
N GLY A 570 30.67 9.61 -13.37
CA GLY A 570 29.40 10.16 -12.91
C GLY A 570 28.74 11.04 -13.97
N ASP A 571 27.41 10.97 -14.05
CA ASP A 571 26.63 11.89 -14.88
C ASP A 571 26.00 12.96 -13.98
N PRO A 572 26.62 14.15 -13.83
CA PRO A 572 26.02 15.26 -13.07
C PRO A 572 24.74 15.81 -13.74
N VAL A 573 24.34 15.24 -14.87
CA VAL A 573 23.11 15.55 -15.62
C VAL A 573 22.19 14.33 -15.71
N CYS A 574 22.28 13.38 -14.77
CA CYS A 574 21.53 12.11 -14.77
C CYS A 574 20.00 12.24 -14.87
N LEU A 575 19.44 13.40 -14.51
CA LEU A 575 18.01 13.74 -14.65
C LEU A 575 17.60 14.05 -16.10
N ILE A 576 18.54 14.34 -16.99
CA ILE A 576 18.31 14.50 -18.43
C ILE A 576 18.62 13.17 -19.13
N ALA A 577 17.58 12.52 -19.66
CA ALA A 577 17.70 11.19 -20.26
C ALA A 577 18.77 11.12 -21.37
N ARG A 578 19.86 10.37 -21.12
CA ARG A 578 20.75 9.92 -22.19
C ARG A 578 19.98 9.05 -23.19
N ALA A 579 20.17 9.30 -24.48
CA ALA A 579 19.71 8.38 -25.51
C ALA A 579 20.38 7.00 -25.29
N PRO A 580 19.64 5.87 -25.39
CA PRO A 580 20.15 4.57 -24.99
C PRO A 580 21.32 4.13 -25.87
N SER A 581 22.53 4.13 -25.29
CA SER A 581 23.72 3.56 -25.91
C SER A 581 23.59 2.04 -25.96
N ARG A 582 23.77 1.44 -27.14
CA ARG A 582 23.83 -0.02 -27.29
C ARG A 582 24.98 -0.59 -26.44
N PRO A 583 24.79 -1.72 -25.74
CA PRO A 583 25.87 -2.35 -24.98
C PRO A 583 26.97 -2.83 -25.93
N GLN A 584 28.20 -2.36 -25.73
CA GLN A 584 29.36 -2.84 -26.48
C GLN A 584 29.79 -4.21 -25.94
N ARG A 585 29.91 -5.19 -26.86
CA ARG A 585 30.66 -6.42 -26.58
C ARG A 585 32.15 -6.09 -26.60
N THR A 586 32.89 -6.60 -25.61
CA THR A 586 34.35 -6.62 -25.61
C THR A 586 34.86 -7.49 -26.76
N ASN A 587 35.89 -7.00 -27.47
CA ASN A 587 36.88 -7.84 -28.14
C ASN A 587 38.11 -7.01 -28.54
N SER A 588 39.29 -7.57 -28.28
CA SER A 588 40.61 -7.02 -28.61
C SER A 588 41.00 -7.26 -30.07
N THR A 589 41.66 -6.29 -30.74
CA THR A 589 43.00 -6.45 -31.37
C THR A 589 43.45 -5.22 -32.20
N THR A 590 44.62 -4.67 -31.84
CA THR A 590 45.74 -4.14 -32.66
C THR A 590 45.57 -3.36 -33.98
N ASN A 591 46.37 -2.27 -34.07
CA ASN A 591 47.11 -1.73 -35.24
C ASN A 591 46.38 -0.83 -36.27
N GLY A 592 46.35 0.47 -35.97
CA GLY A 592 47.29 1.47 -36.53
C GLY A 592 47.39 1.69 -38.06
N ALA A 593 47.05 2.90 -38.51
CA ALA A 593 47.85 3.75 -39.41
C ALA A 593 47.20 5.15 -39.53
N ALA A 594 47.98 6.22 -39.39
CA ALA A 594 47.51 7.59 -39.59
C ALA A 594 47.74 8.06 -41.03
N ALA A 595 46.83 8.89 -41.57
CA ALA A 595 47.10 9.73 -42.74
C ALA A 595 46.24 11.00 -42.71
N ASP A 596 46.86 12.14 -42.97
CA ASP A 596 46.26 13.48 -42.87
C ASP A 596 45.10 13.74 -43.84
N ALA A 597 44.08 14.45 -43.34
CA ALA A 597 43.24 15.31 -44.16
C ALA A 597 43.01 16.65 -43.43
N LYS A 598 43.80 17.67 -43.82
CA LYS A 598 43.65 19.06 -43.35
C LYS A 598 42.19 19.52 -43.42
N LEU A 599 41.59 19.86 -42.27
CA LEU A 599 40.35 20.63 -42.24
C LEU A 599 40.60 22.02 -42.86
N PRO A 600 39.97 22.37 -44.00
CA PRO A 600 40.18 23.68 -44.60
C PRO A 600 39.38 24.72 -43.82
N GLY A 601 40.07 25.65 -43.17
CA GLY A 601 39.44 26.79 -42.51
C GLY A 601 38.73 27.68 -43.53
N ILE A 602 37.39 27.71 -43.50
CA ILE A 602 36.58 28.57 -44.38
C ILE A 602 35.51 29.33 -43.58
N SER A 603 35.83 30.61 -43.34
CA SER A 603 34.92 31.76 -43.40
C SER A 603 33.60 31.72 -42.61
N ARG A 604 33.57 32.51 -41.52
CA ARG A 604 32.34 33.12 -40.99
C ARG A 604 31.69 34.03 -42.05
N LYS A 605 30.74 33.49 -42.82
CA LYS A 605 29.54 34.17 -43.38
C LYS A 605 28.73 33.15 -44.18
N VAL A 606 27.41 33.13 -43.98
CA VAL A 606 26.50 32.19 -44.66
C VAL A 606 26.49 32.50 -46.17
N LYS A 607 27.23 31.72 -46.96
CA LYS A 607 27.36 31.93 -48.43
C LYS A 607 26.08 31.70 -49.23
N ALA A 608 25.04 31.09 -48.64
CA ALA A 608 23.72 30.96 -49.26
C ALA A 608 22.61 30.75 -48.22
N CYS A 609 21.51 31.50 -48.33
CA CYS A 609 20.30 31.26 -47.53
C CYS A 609 19.56 29.98 -47.98
N ALA A 610 18.69 29.45 -47.11
CA ALA A 610 18.12 28.11 -47.24
C ALA A 610 17.48 27.82 -48.61
N ALA A 611 16.66 28.74 -49.15
CA ALA A 611 16.00 28.56 -50.44
C ALA A 611 16.97 28.67 -51.64
N CYS A 612 17.82 29.71 -51.68
CA CYS A 612 18.89 29.83 -52.68
C CYS A 612 19.77 28.54 -52.69
N ARG A 613 20.03 27.92 -51.52
CA ARG A 613 20.79 26.65 -51.38
C ARG A 613 19.99 25.40 -51.81
N LYS A 614 18.71 25.27 -51.45
CA LYS A 614 17.85 24.12 -51.76
C LYS A 614 17.64 23.93 -53.27
N GLN A 615 17.60 25.03 -54.04
CA GLN A 615 17.53 25.00 -55.52
C GLN A 615 18.91 24.92 -56.21
N LYS A 616 20.02 24.71 -55.48
CA LYS A 616 21.40 24.64 -56.01
C LYS A 616 21.82 25.85 -56.86
N ILE A 617 21.23 27.03 -56.64
CA ILE A 617 21.55 28.28 -57.36
C ILE A 617 22.43 29.20 -56.52
N LYS A 618 23.37 29.91 -57.17
CA LYS A 618 24.27 30.83 -56.47
C LYS A 618 23.46 31.93 -55.78
N CYS A 619 23.60 32.01 -54.46
CA CYS A 619 22.94 33.03 -53.65
C CYS A 619 23.63 34.37 -53.83
N ILE A 620 22.86 35.42 -54.12
CA ILE A 620 23.34 36.79 -54.26
C ILE A 620 22.71 37.58 -53.11
N MET A 621 23.51 37.82 -52.08
CA MET A 621 23.18 38.55 -50.86
C MET A 621 24.03 39.81 -50.81
N ILE A 622 23.43 40.94 -51.17
CA ILE A 622 24.08 42.27 -51.18
C ILE A 622 23.65 43.08 -49.92
N GLY A 623 22.61 42.61 -49.21
CA GLY A 623 22.11 43.11 -47.92
C GLY A 623 21.34 42.02 -47.20
N ASP A 624 20.46 42.40 -46.26
CA ASP A 624 19.59 41.48 -45.52
C ASP A 624 18.59 40.72 -46.40
N PRO A 625 18.07 39.55 -45.95
CA PRO A 625 17.19 38.73 -46.77
C PRO A 625 15.88 39.45 -47.15
N PRO A 626 15.33 39.18 -48.35
CA PRO A 626 15.65 38.04 -49.21
C PRO A 626 16.82 38.22 -50.22
N CYS A 627 17.57 37.14 -50.50
CA CYS A 627 18.56 37.09 -51.60
C CYS A 627 17.89 37.52 -52.91
N GLN A 628 18.59 38.28 -53.74
CA GLN A 628 18.00 38.87 -54.96
C GLN A 628 17.35 37.79 -55.85
N ARG A 629 17.99 36.63 -56.01
CA ARG A 629 17.44 35.47 -56.73
C ARG A 629 16.21 34.83 -56.10
N CYS A 630 16.03 34.94 -54.78
CA CYS A 630 14.78 34.53 -54.15
C CYS A 630 13.69 35.59 -54.36
N LYS A 631 14.03 36.89 -54.37
CA LYS A 631 13.09 37.97 -54.67
C LYS A 631 12.56 37.88 -56.12
N GLU A 632 13.45 37.69 -57.10
CA GLU A 632 13.11 37.52 -58.52
C GLU A 632 12.29 36.24 -58.82
N ARG A 633 12.30 35.24 -57.92
CA ARG A 633 11.63 33.94 -58.09
C ARG A 633 10.51 33.67 -57.08
N GLY A 634 10.12 34.65 -56.25
CA GLY A 634 9.06 34.50 -55.25
C GLY A 634 9.35 33.47 -54.15
N LEU A 635 10.62 33.27 -53.78
CA LEU A 635 11.06 32.26 -52.80
C LEU A 635 11.38 32.90 -51.43
N SER A 636 11.11 32.21 -50.32
CA SER A 636 11.44 32.73 -48.99
C SER A 636 12.89 32.43 -48.59
N CYS A 637 13.70 33.47 -48.42
CA CYS A 637 15.12 33.34 -48.10
C CYS A 637 15.36 33.52 -46.61
N ARG A 638 15.64 32.42 -45.89
CA ARG A 638 15.96 32.43 -44.45
C ARG A 638 17.44 32.11 -44.20
N LEU A 639 18.03 32.85 -43.26
CA LEU A 639 19.38 32.62 -42.71
C LEU A 639 19.25 32.03 -41.31
N ASN A 640 19.97 30.94 -41.01
CA ASN A 640 20.00 30.37 -39.67
C ASN A 640 21.19 30.97 -38.89
N LYS A 641 20.93 31.58 -37.73
CA LYS A 641 21.96 31.95 -36.73
C LYS A 641 22.31 30.71 -35.87
N SER A 642 23.50 30.67 -35.28
CA SER A 642 24.03 29.51 -34.55
C SER A 642 23.79 29.57 -33.03
N LEU A 643 23.60 28.38 -32.40
CA LEU A 643 23.31 28.19 -30.97
C LEU A 643 24.21 28.97 -30.02
N GLN A 644 25.52 29.08 -30.32
CA GLN A 644 26.50 29.78 -29.47
C GLN A 644 26.17 31.26 -29.20
N THR A 645 25.28 31.87 -29.99
CA THR A 645 24.82 33.26 -29.74
C THR A 645 23.79 33.35 -28.61
N LEU A 646 23.01 32.29 -28.37
CA LEU A 646 21.93 32.25 -27.37
C LEU A 646 22.46 31.83 -25.99
N MET A 647 23.41 30.89 -25.96
CA MET A 647 24.03 30.44 -24.70
C MET A 647 24.76 31.57 -23.96
N SER A 648 25.27 32.58 -24.69
CA SER A 648 25.93 33.76 -24.10
C SER A 648 24.98 34.80 -23.50
N GLU A 649 23.66 34.64 -23.64
CA GLU A 649 22.65 35.56 -23.12
C GLU A 649 22.07 35.07 -21.78
N ASP A 650 21.79 33.76 -21.66
CA ASP A 650 21.22 33.15 -20.43
C ASP A 650 22.14 33.25 -19.20
N SER A 651 23.46 33.04 -19.38
CA SER A 651 24.45 33.15 -18.29
C SER A 651 24.52 34.55 -17.66
N LYS A 652 24.14 35.60 -18.40
CA LYS A 652 24.17 36.99 -17.90
C LYS A 652 22.98 37.31 -17.01
N TRP A 653 21.83 36.68 -17.26
CA TRP A 653 20.62 36.92 -16.48
C TRP A 653 20.70 36.28 -15.09
N LYS A 654 21.15 35.02 -15.01
CA LYS A 654 21.31 34.29 -13.73
C LYS A 654 22.25 35.02 -12.76
N ALA A 655 23.37 35.53 -13.28
CA ALA A 655 24.34 36.33 -12.51
C ALA A 655 23.78 37.67 -11.97
N ALA A 656 22.73 38.23 -12.59
CA ALA A 656 22.07 39.42 -12.07
C ALA A 656 21.13 39.09 -10.90
N VAL A 657 20.32 38.03 -11.05
CA VAL A 657 19.34 37.63 -10.02
C VAL A 657 20.01 37.20 -8.71
N THR A 658 21.10 36.43 -8.77
CA THR A 658 21.86 36.04 -7.56
C THR A 658 22.35 37.28 -6.80
N LYS A 659 22.81 38.31 -7.51
CA LYS A 659 23.35 39.54 -6.92
C LYS A 659 22.28 40.33 -6.14
N ASP A 660 21.05 40.40 -6.66
CA ASP A 660 19.96 41.13 -6.03
C ASP A 660 19.44 40.42 -4.77
N VAL A 661 19.40 39.08 -4.77
CA VAL A 661 19.01 38.26 -3.60
C VAL A 661 20.02 38.39 -2.46
N THR A 662 21.33 38.40 -2.76
CA THR A 662 22.38 38.65 -1.75
C THR A 662 22.26 40.04 -1.13
N ALA A 663 21.95 41.07 -1.93
CA ALA A 663 21.76 42.43 -1.43
C ALA A 663 20.55 42.56 -0.49
N LEU A 664 19.46 41.84 -0.77
CA LEU A 664 18.28 41.82 0.10
C LEU A 664 18.56 41.15 1.46
N TYR A 665 19.26 40.02 1.48
CA TYR A 665 19.55 39.32 2.75
C TYR A 665 20.38 40.18 3.70
N ALA A 666 21.42 40.83 3.19
CA ALA A 666 22.26 41.75 3.96
C ALA A 666 21.44 42.93 4.56
N ALA A 667 20.45 43.45 3.81
CA ALA A 667 19.59 44.52 4.30
C ALA A 667 18.65 44.06 5.43
N VAL A 668 18.09 42.84 5.36
CA VAL A 668 17.24 42.30 6.43
C VAL A 668 18.07 41.94 7.66
N GLU A 669 19.31 41.48 7.49
CA GLU A 669 20.22 41.17 8.60
C GLU A 669 20.64 42.43 9.37
N GLU A 670 20.88 43.56 8.68
CA GLU A 670 21.10 44.87 9.30
C GLU A 670 19.88 45.33 10.12
N ILE A 671 18.65 45.08 9.64
CA ILE A 671 17.40 45.39 10.36
C ILE A 671 17.26 44.51 11.62
N VAL A 672 17.50 43.20 11.50
CA VAL A 672 17.46 42.25 12.62
C VAL A 672 18.47 42.63 13.71
N ARG A 673 19.69 43.01 13.31
CA ARG A 673 20.74 43.51 14.22
C ARG A 673 20.34 44.82 14.91
N THR A 674 19.67 45.72 14.19
CA THR A 674 19.19 47.01 14.74
C THR A 674 18.07 46.82 15.77
N LEU A 675 17.23 45.81 15.60
CA LEU A 675 16.11 45.49 16.49
C LEU A 675 16.47 44.54 17.65
N GLN A 676 17.75 44.16 17.78
CA GLN A 676 18.25 43.20 18.78
C GLN A 676 17.53 41.83 18.74
N LEU A 677 17.07 41.43 17.55
CA LEU A 677 16.47 40.12 17.32
C LEU A 677 17.54 39.06 17.02
N PRO A 678 17.25 37.75 17.21
CA PRO A 678 18.19 36.68 16.87
C PRO A 678 18.63 36.77 15.41
N SER A 679 19.92 36.56 15.14
CA SER A 679 20.46 36.62 13.76
C SER A 679 19.74 35.66 12.83
N LEU A 680 19.52 36.09 11.58
CA LEU A 680 18.90 35.27 10.56
C LEU A 680 19.67 33.95 10.35
N PRO A 681 18.99 32.87 9.93
CA PRO A 681 19.66 31.68 9.43
C PRO A 681 20.64 32.01 8.30
N GLN A 682 21.58 31.11 8.03
CA GLN A 682 22.44 31.25 6.86
C GLN A 682 21.59 31.10 5.58
N MET A 683 21.80 31.95 4.56
CA MET A 683 21.06 31.81 3.29
C MET A 683 21.45 30.49 2.60
N LEU A 684 20.56 29.52 2.64
CA LEU A 684 20.70 28.24 1.95
C LEU A 684 20.58 28.42 0.44
N VAL A 685 21.71 28.63 -0.24
CA VAL A 685 21.80 28.50 -1.71
C VAL A 685 22.13 27.04 -2.04
N SER A 686 21.13 26.16 -1.94
CA SER A 686 21.23 24.78 -2.41
C SER A 686 20.37 24.58 -3.67
N THR A 687 20.97 23.99 -4.70
CA THR A 687 20.40 23.81 -6.04
C THR A 687 20.01 22.36 -6.31
N GLN A 688 19.25 21.72 -5.42
CA GLN A 688 18.85 20.31 -5.56
C GLN A 688 17.34 20.08 -5.31
N ASP A 689 16.81 19.05 -6.01
CA ASP A 689 15.41 18.90 -6.43
C ASP A 689 14.43 18.48 -5.29
N PRO A 690 13.19 19.02 -5.24
CA PRO A 690 12.22 18.69 -4.19
C PRO A 690 11.34 17.48 -4.56
N ALA A 691 11.65 16.31 -4.00
CA ALA A 691 10.74 15.17 -4.01
C ALA A 691 10.95 14.25 -2.78
N ILE A 692 10.40 14.64 -1.61
CA ILE A 692 10.04 13.83 -0.41
C ILE A 692 9.29 14.78 0.57
N PHE A 693 8.40 14.23 1.43
CA PHE A 693 7.53 14.88 2.47
C PHE A 693 6.22 15.53 1.98
N PHE A 694 5.05 15.45 2.66
CA PHE A 694 4.54 14.67 3.83
C PHE A 694 3.21 13.95 3.42
N ASP A 695 2.61 12.93 4.04
CA ASP A 695 2.48 12.38 5.41
C ASP A 695 1.28 12.90 6.26
N GLN A 696 0.70 11.98 7.07
CA GLN A 696 -0.33 12.17 8.14
C GLN A 696 -1.80 12.46 7.65
N GLU A 697 -2.93 12.18 8.36
CA GLU A 697 -3.26 11.36 9.57
C GLU A 697 -4.77 10.94 9.70
N GLU A 698 -5.03 9.88 10.51
CA GLU A 698 -6.12 9.48 11.47
C GLU A 698 -7.52 10.19 11.61
N GLN A 699 -8.59 9.71 12.31
CA GLN A 699 -9.18 8.41 12.78
C GLN A 699 -10.63 8.69 13.35
N GLY A 700 -11.59 7.73 13.37
CA GLY A 700 -12.84 7.86 14.17
C GLY A 700 -14.03 6.89 13.91
N ASN A 701 -14.52 6.21 14.95
CA ASN A 701 -15.58 5.15 15.06
C ASN A 701 -17.02 5.54 14.57
N ASP A 702 -18.05 4.70 14.41
CA ASP A 702 -18.47 3.46 15.13
C ASP A 702 -19.38 2.51 14.23
N PRO A 703 -20.35 1.65 14.66
CA PRO A 703 -20.42 0.27 14.14
C PRO A 703 -21.76 -0.16 13.48
N ASP A 704 -21.70 -0.97 12.41
CA ASP A 704 -22.65 -2.08 12.18
C ASP A 704 -22.18 -3.01 11.04
N ASP A 705 -22.46 -4.30 11.18
CA ASP A 705 -21.93 -5.37 10.31
C ASP A 705 -22.74 -5.52 9.01
N GLU A 706 -22.05 -5.81 7.91
CA GLU A 706 -22.60 -6.51 6.72
C GLU A 706 -21.49 -6.76 5.68
N ASP A 707 -21.53 -7.94 5.07
CA ASP A 707 -20.82 -8.44 3.88
C ASP A 707 -19.60 -7.64 3.35
N GLN A 708 -18.41 -8.24 3.53
CA GLN A 708 -17.15 -7.72 3.00
C GLN A 708 -16.85 -8.27 1.60
N SER A 709 -17.07 -7.43 0.60
CA SER A 709 -16.31 -7.49 -0.65
C SER A 709 -14.81 -7.33 -0.35
N PHE A 710 -13.94 -8.10 -1.03
CA PHE A 710 -12.48 -7.95 -0.95
C PHE A 710 -11.98 -6.75 -1.78
N ASP A 711 -12.59 -5.59 -1.60
CA ASP A 711 -12.08 -4.32 -2.12
C ASP A 711 -11.19 -3.67 -1.04
N ASN A 712 -9.91 -3.48 -1.35
CA ASN A 712 -8.92 -2.84 -0.47
C ASN A 712 -8.96 -1.30 -0.57
N SER A 713 -10.01 -0.74 -1.18
CA SER A 713 -10.23 0.71 -1.26
C SER A 713 -10.68 1.27 0.10
N PRO A 714 -10.37 2.54 0.42
CA PRO A 714 -10.78 3.15 1.69
C PRO A 714 -12.29 3.08 1.89
N LYS A 715 -12.73 2.59 3.05
CA LYS A 715 -14.14 2.67 3.46
C LYS A 715 -14.43 4.11 3.88
N VAL A 716 -15.04 4.89 3.01
CA VAL A 716 -15.53 6.23 3.35
C VAL A 716 -16.83 6.09 4.14
N THR A 717 -16.76 6.26 5.45
CA THR A 717 -17.93 6.52 6.32
C THR A 717 -18.33 7.98 6.18
N PRO A 718 -19.59 8.32 5.91
CA PRO A 718 -20.03 9.72 5.78
C PRO A 718 -19.81 10.47 7.08
N VAL A 719 -18.99 11.53 7.05
CA VAL A 719 -18.75 12.42 8.19
C VAL A 719 -19.79 13.55 8.16
N ALA A 720 -20.21 14.05 9.33
CA ALA A 720 -21.21 15.11 9.41
C ALA A 720 -20.75 16.44 8.76
N ASP A 721 -21.71 17.18 8.20
CA ASP A 721 -21.49 18.25 7.23
C ASP A 721 -20.85 19.54 7.79
N ASN A 722 -19.60 19.77 7.41
CA ASN A 722 -18.99 21.10 7.43
C ASN A 722 -18.91 21.74 6.05
N LEU A 723 -19.08 23.07 6.01
CA LEU A 723 -18.82 23.90 4.82
C LEU A 723 -17.32 23.98 4.48
N SER A 724 -16.45 23.53 5.40
CA SER A 724 -15.00 23.62 5.30
C SER A 724 -14.33 22.55 4.44
N HIS A 725 -15.06 21.51 4.04
CA HIS A 725 -14.51 20.35 3.36
C HIS A 725 -14.85 20.38 1.86
N VAL A 726 -13.83 20.44 1.00
CA VAL A 726 -14.00 20.43 -0.48
C VAL A 726 -13.72 19.04 -1.10
N PRO A 727 -14.45 17.99 -0.66
CA PRO A 727 -14.81 16.89 -1.54
C PRO A 727 -16.32 16.62 -1.58
N ILE A 728 -16.76 15.92 -2.64
CA ILE A 728 -18.14 15.96 -3.12
C ILE A 728 -18.96 14.76 -2.61
N GLU A 729 -19.19 14.70 -1.29
CA GLU A 729 -20.12 13.71 -0.70
C GLU A 729 -21.60 13.93 -1.09
N SER A 730 -21.92 15.08 -1.68
CA SER A 730 -23.29 15.48 -2.04
C SER A 730 -24.05 14.46 -2.89
N LEU A 731 -23.37 13.70 -3.76
CA LEU A 731 -24.06 12.69 -4.57
C LEU A 731 -24.59 11.53 -3.71
N TYR A 732 -23.84 11.13 -2.66
CA TYR A 732 -24.31 10.16 -1.67
C TYR A 732 -25.47 10.73 -0.86
N GLN A 733 -25.33 11.96 -0.35
CA GLN A 733 -26.34 12.63 0.48
C GLN A 733 -27.68 12.82 -0.25
N ILE A 734 -27.64 13.13 -1.55
CA ILE A 734 -28.84 13.23 -2.39
C ILE A 734 -29.41 11.82 -2.70
N THR A 735 -28.60 10.88 -3.18
CA THR A 735 -29.13 9.65 -3.80
C THR A 735 -29.30 8.47 -2.83
N GLY A 736 -28.76 8.55 -1.62
CA GLY A 736 -28.76 7.47 -0.63
C GLY A 736 -27.93 6.23 -1.02
N MET A 737 -27.18 6.28 -2.13
CA MET A 737 -26.50 5.13 -2.70
C MET A 737 -25.22 4.78 -1.94
N ARG A 738 -25.29 3.82 -1.00
CA ARG A 738 -24.10 3.15 -0.45
C ARG A 738 -23.27 2.56 -1.60
N SER A 739 -22.12 3.16 -1.87
CA SER A 739 -21.16 2.63 -2.83
C SER A 739 -20.60 1.28 -2.33
N LEU A 740 -20.38 0.32 -3.25
CA LEU A 740 -19.44 -0.80 -3.07
C LEU A 740 -19.80 -1.94 -2.08
N ARG A 741 -21.02 -2.47 -2.13
CA ARG A 741 -21.25 -3.89 -1.78
C ARG A 741 -21.82 -4.66 -2.97
N ALA A 742 -21.10 -5.68 -3.41
CA ALA A 742 -21.59 -6.64 -4.39
C ALA A 742 -22.54 -7.64 -3.72
N SER A 743 -23.80 -7.27 -3.55
CA SER A 743 -24.83 -8.08 -2.88
C SER A 743 -25.49 -9.10 -3.82
N GLU A 744 -24.70 -9.90 -4.56
CA GLU A 744 -25.20 -11.11 -5.21
C GLU A 744 -24.18 -12.25 -5.10
N ASN A 745 -24.56 -13.32 -4.40
CA ASN A 745 -23.79 -14.55 -4.28
C ASN A 745 -23.70 -15.29 -5.62
N ILE A 746 -22.56 -15.16 -6.31
CA ILE A 746 -22.21 -16.07 -7.42
C ILE A 746 -21.60 -17.34 -6.81
N THR A 747 -22.35 -18.44 -6.83
CA THR A 747 -21.94 -19.72 -6.26
C THR A 747 -20.81 -20.39 -7.07
N GLU A 748 -19.88 -21.05 -6.36
CA GLU A 748 -18.62 -21.58 -6.93
C GLU A 748 -18.77 -22.60 -8.08
N ASP A 749 -19.94 -23.22 -8.24
CA ASP A 749 -20.18 -24.31 -9.19
C ASP A 749 -20.15 -23.88 -10.68
N GLN A 750 -20.36 -22.60 -11.01
CA GLN A 750 -20.37 -22.14 -12.41
C GLN A 750 -18.96 -21.98 -13.03
N SER A 751 -17.90 -22.07 -12.22
CA SER A 751 -16.50 -21.99 -12.65
C SER A 751 -16.12 -23.03 -13.71
N ARG A 752 -16.70 -24.24 -13.65
CA ARG A 752 -16.31 -25.37 -14.52
C ARG A 752 -16.97 -25.40 -15.90
N ILE A 753 -18.07 -24.67 -16.09
CA ILE A 753 -18.82 -24.63 -17.37
C ILE A 753 -18.25 -23.54 -18.31
N CYS A 754 -17.61 -22.50 -17.76
CA CYS A 754 -17.15 -21.30 -18.47
C CYS A 754 -15.89 -21.48 -19.36
N LYS A 755 -15.62 -22.70 -19.88
CA LYS A 755 -14.60 -22.94 -20.91
C LYS A 755 -15.16 -23.21 -22.30
N GLN A 756 -16.43 -23.65 -22.41
CA GLN A 756 -17.15 -23.79 -23.70
C GLN A 756 -18.01 -22.55 -24.04
N LEU A 757 -18.30 -21.69 -23.05
CA LEU A 757 -19.11 -20.47 -23.21
C LEU A 757 -18.27 -19.19 -23.44
N ARG A 758 -16.99 -19.33 -23.82
CA ARG A 758 -16.10 -18.18 -24.12
C ARG A 758 -16.28 -17.66 -25.55
N ASP A 759 -16.65 -18.54 -26.47
CA ASP A 759 -16.67 -18.26 -27.91
C ASP A 759 -18.08 -17.94 -28.44
N THR A 760 -19.09 -17.79 -27.56
CA THR A 760 -20.44 -17.37 -27.92
C THR A 760 -20.90 -16.18 -27.08
N ASP A 761 -21.18 -15.07 -27.75
CA ASP A 761 -21.73 -13.88 -27.09
C ASP A 761 -23.14 -14.15 -26.51
N PHE A 762 -23.58 -13.29 -25.59
CA PHE A 762 -24.85 -13.46 -24.89
C PHE A 762 -26.09 -13.26 -25.78
N ILE A 763 -25.93 -12.67 -26.97
CA ILE A 763 -26.97 -12.49 -27.98
C ILE A 763 -27.16 -13.82 -28.74
N ALA A 764 -26.07 -14.48 -29.12
CA ALA A 764 -26.06 -15.84 -29.68
C ALA A 764 -26.55 -16.91 -28.67
N ARG A 765 -26.38 -16.65 -27.37
CA ARG A 765 -27.00 -17.45 -26.28
C ARG A 765 -28.49 -17.15 -26.07
N GLY A 766 -29.08 -16.19 -26.78
CA GLY A 766 -30.50 -15.84 -26.71
C GLY A 766 -30.93 -15.06 -25.46
N LEU A 767 -30.00 -14.46 -24.71
CA LEU A 767 -30.32 -13.67 -23.51
C LEU A 767 -30.86 -12.27 -23.83
N VAL A 768 -30.53 -11.75 -25.02
CA VAL A 768 -31.08 -10.52 -25.61
C VAL A 768 -31.39 -10.82 -27.07
N LYS A 769 -32.54 -10.37 -27.59
CA LYS A 769 -32.87 -10.57 -29.01
C LYS A 769 -31.95 -9.73 -29.87
N GLN A 770 -31.64 -10.21 -31.07
CA GLN A 770 -30.76 -9.49 -31.98
C GLN A 770 -31.33 -8.11 -32.36
N GLU A 771 -32.63 -7.99 -32.64
CA GLU A 771 -33.30 -6.71 -32.94
C GLU A 771 -33.17 -5.69 -31.79
N ASP A 772 -33.34 -6.13 -30.54
CA ASP A 772 -33.20 -5.29 -29.34
C ASP A 772 -31.73 -4.86 -29.14
N ALA A 773 -30.78 -5.76 -29.36
CA ALA A 773 -29.34 -5.47 -29.30
C ALA A 773 -28.89 -4.51 -30.42
N GLU A 774 -29.43 -4.63 -31.63
CA GLU A 774 -29.18 -3.71 -32.74
C GLU A 774 -29.75 -2.32 -32.45
N HIS A 775 -30.93 -2.23 -31.81
CA HIS A 775 -31.47 -0.94 -31.35
C HIS A 775 -30.53 -0.27 -30.35
N LEU A 776 -30.13 -0.99 -29.30
CA LEU A 776 -29.27 -0.49 -28.23
C LEU A 776 -27.86 -0.09 -28.71
N ALA A 777 -27.24 -0.86 -29.62
CA ALA A 777 -25.94 -0.50 -30.19
C ALA A 777 -26.01 0.79 -31.04
N ASN A 778 -27.06 0.91 -31.87
CA ASN A 778 -27.30 2.13 -32.65
C ASN A 778 -27.65 3.33 -31.76
N TYR A 779 -28.37 3.11 -30.66
CA TYR A 779 -28.66 4.11 -29.64
C TYR A 779 -27.35 4.62 -29.02
N TYR A 780 -26.45 3.72 -28.57
CA TYR A 780 -25.16 4.09 -28.01
C TYR A 780 -24.33 4.95 -28.98
N LEU A 781 -24.12 4.48 -30.22
CA LEU A 781 -23.29 5.17 -31.22
C LEU A 781 -23.85 6.55 -31.59
N SER A 782 -25.17 6.70 -31.68
CA SER A 782 -25.82 7.96 -32.10
C SER A 782 -26.12 8.94 -30.96
N LYS A 783 -26.22 8.46 -29.70
CA LYS A 783 -26.64 9.28 -28.56
C LYS A 783 -25.65 9.38 -27.40
N LEU A 784 -24.78 8.39 -27.17
CA LEU A 784 -23.96 8.31 -25.96
C LEU A 784 -22.46 8.50 -26.25
N ASP A 785 -21.94 7.79 -27.26
CA ASP A 785 -20.54 7.88 -27.69
C ASP A 785 -20.02 9.32 -27.97
N PRO A 786 -20.81 10.25 -28.55
CA PRO A 786 -20.35 11.64 -28.75
C PRO A 786 -20.19 12.45 -27.45
N TYR A 787 -20.87 12.07 -26.37
CA TYR A 787 -20.71 12.73 -25.06
C TYR A 787 -19.37 12.37 -24.40
N ILE A 788 -18.85 11.16 -24.65
CA ILE A 788 -17.51 10.71 -24.22
C ILE A 788 -16.44 10.81 -25.33
N TRP A 789 -16.61 11.80 -26.23
CA TRP A 789 -15.59 12.18 -27.23
C TRP A 789 -15.23 11.09 -28.25
N HIS A 790 -16.16 10.19 -28.56
CA HIS A 790 -15.97 9.10 -29.52
C HIS A 790 -14.84 8.13 -29.14
N ILE A 791 -15.03 7.42 -28.01
CA ILE A 791 -14.11 6.36 -27.57
C ILE A 791 -14.13 5.13 -28.51
N CYS A 792 -15.21 4.97 -29.29
CA CYS A 792 -15.41 3.87 -30.26
C CYS A 792 -15.44 4.36 -31.73
N PRO A 793 -14.40 5.05 -32.25
CA PRO A 793 -14.46 5.71 -33.57
C PRO A 793 -14.54 4.75 -34.77
N ASP A 794 -14.05 3.52 -34.59
CA ASP A 794 -14.01 2.45 -35.59
C ASP A 794 -15.35 1.70 -35.78
N TYR A 795 -16.35 1.96 -34.95
CA TYR A 795 -17.54 1.11 -34.79
C TYR A 795 -18.77 1.72 -35.46
N SER A 796 -19.37 0.99 -36.40
CA SER A 796 -20.54 1.42 -37.18
C SER A 796 -21.86 0.81 -36.72
N ASP A 797 -21.81 -0.38 -36.12
CA ASP A 797 -22.98 -1.25 -35.91
C ASP A 797 -22.71 -2.32 -34.84
N LEU A 798 -23.75 -3.08 -34.46
CA LEU A 798 -23.65 -4.17 -33.49
C LEU A 798 -22.63 -5.24 -33.89
N GLU A 799 -22.56 -5.61 -35.17
CA GLU A 799 -21.69 -6.69 -35.66
C GLU A 799 -20.21 -6.30 -35.53
N SER A 800 -19.88 -5.02 -35.72
CA SER A 800 -18.53 -4.47 -35.50
C SER A 800 -18.07 -4.62 -34.03
N PHE A 801 -18.97 -4.44 -33.06
CA PHE A 801 -18.69 -4.72 -31.64
C PHE A 801 -18.55 -6.22 -31.37
N ARG A 802 -19.51 -7.03 -31.83
CA ARG A 802 -19.56 -8.49 -31.59
C ARG A 802 -18.31 -9.20 -32.10
N ARG A 803 -17.80 -8.81 -33.27
CA ARG A 803 -16.58 -9.38 -33.87
C ARG A 803 -15.29 -9.04 -33.13
N ARG A 804 -15.23 -7.87 -32.48
CA ARG A 804 -14.00 -7.39 -31.82
C ARG A 804 -13.92 -7.78 -30.34
N SER A 805 -15.00 -7.62 -29.56
CA SER A 805 -14.97 -8.00 -28.14
C SER A 805 -16.36 -8.25 -27.53
N PRO A 806 -16.60 -9.42 -26.90
CA PRO A 806 -17.85 -9.69 -26.20
C PRO A 806 -18.00 -8.82 -24.93
N THR A 807 -16.89 -8.45 -24.28
CA THR A 807 -16.92 -7.60 -23.08
C THR A 807 -17.26 -6.15 -23.43
N LEU A 808 -16.73 -5.62 -24.53
CA LEU A 808 -17.12 -4.30 -25.02
C LEU A 808 -18.58 -4.28 -25.47
N THR A 809 -19.01 -5.32 -26.21
CA THR A 809 -20.43 -5.49 -26.58
C THR A 809 -21.33 -5.47 -25.33
N ALA A 810 -20.99 -6.24 -24.29
CA ALA A 810 -21.75 -6.26 -23.04
C ALA A 810 -21.78 -4.89 -22.34
N CYS A 811 -20.67 -4.17 -22.31
CA CYS A 811 -20.60 -2.83 -21.75
C CYS A 811 -21.49 -1.83 -22.51
N VAL A 812 -21.36 -1.80 -23.84
CA VAL A 812 -22.13 -0.90 -24.73
C VAL A 812 -23.63 -1.13 -24.57
N LEU A 813 -24.09 -2.38 -24.59
CA LEU A 813 -25.52 -2.69 -24.42
C LEU A 813 -26.01 -2.42 -22.99
N THR A 814 -25.15 -2.57 -21.97
CA THR A 814 -25.49 -2.18 -20.58
C THR A 814 -25.68 -0.68 -20.46
N VAL A 815 -24.73 0.11 -20.98
CA VAL A 815 -24.80 1.57 -20.92
C VAL A 815 -25.96 2.10 -21.78
N ALA A 816 -26.22 1.53 -22.96
CA ALA A 816 -27.40 1.88 -23.76
C ALA A 816 -28.72 1.60 -23.02
N ALA A 817 -28.87 0.40 -22.44
CA ALA A 817 -30.09 0.02 -21.72
C ALA A 817 -30.32 0.83 -20.45
N LEU A 818 -29.27 1.36 -19.80
CA LEU A 818 -29.42 2.29 -18.68
C LEU A 818 -30.14 3.59 -19.07
N HIS A 819 -30.01 4.02 -20.34
CA HIS A 819 -30.55 5.28 -20.84
C HIS A 819 -31.87 5.11 -21.61
N ASP A 820 -32.05 4.02 -22.35
CA ASP A 820 -33.23 3.74 -23.18
C ASP A 820 -34.49 3.40 -22.34
N THR A 821 -35.58 4.16 -22.48
CA THR A 821 -36.83 3.92 -21.74
C THR A 821 -37.70 2.79 -22.29
N LYS A 822 -37.51 2.37 -23.55
CA LYS A 822 -38.21 1.23 -24.15
C LYS A 822 -37.55 -0.09 -23.76
N LEU A 823 -36.23 -0.13 -23.83
CA LEU A 823 -35.42 -1.33 -23.60
C LEU A 823 -34.72 -1.37 -22.24
N GLY A 824 -34.99 -0.41 -21.34
CA GLY A 824 -34.35 -0.35 -20.02
C GLY A 824 -34.60 -1.55 -19.11
N HIS A 825 -35.63 -2.35 -19.37
CA HIS A 825 -35.82 -3.65 -18.70
C HIS A 825 -34.67 -4.66 -18.95
N LEU A 826 -33.89 -4.47 -20.03
CA LEU A 826 -32.71 -5.28 -20.35
C LEU A 826 -31.45 -4.85 -19.57
N TYR A 827 -31.47 -3.70 -18.87
CA TYR A 827 -30.31 -3.19 -18.13
C TYR A 827 -29.75 -4.22 -17.13
N SER A 828 -30.62 -4.84 -16.33
CA SER A 828 -30.23 -5.87 -15.36
C SER A 828 -29.55 -7.08 -16.02
N VAL A 829 -30.09 -7.54 -17.16
CA VAL A 829 -29.55 -8.69 -17.92
C VAL A 829 -28.17 -8.37 -18.49
N CYS A 830 -28.03 -7.21 -19.16
CA CYS A 830 -26.76 -6.77 -19.73
C CYS A 830 -25.71 -6.51 -18.64
N SER A 831 -26.08 -5.82 -17.55
CA SER A 831 -25.19 -5.49 -16.43
C SER A 831 -24.66 -6.75 -15.73
N LYS A 832 -25.51 -7.76 -15.53
CA LYS A 832 -25.11 -9.05 -14.93
C LYS A 832 -24.11 -9.81 -15.82
N GLU A 833 -24.33 -9.82 -17.13
CA GLU A 833 -23.39 -10.45 -18.08
C GLU A 833 -22.08 -9.66 -18.21
N TYR A 834 -22.11 -8.33 -18.25
CA TYR A 834 -20.92 -7.48 -18.26
C TYR A 834 -20.06 -7.72 -17.00
N ARG A 835 -20.67 -7.71 -15.80
CA ARG A 835 -19.99 -8.03 -14.54
C ARG A 835 -19.40 -9.44 -14.54
N ARG A 836 -20.12 -10.43 -15.08
CA ARG A 836 -19.64 -11.80 -15.24
C ARG A 836 -18.42 -11.87 -16.16
N LEU A 837 -18.41 -11.14 -17.28
CA LEU A 837 -17.28 -11.11 -18.21
C LEU A 837 -16.07 -10.39 -17.61
N VAL A 838 -16.26 -9.24 -16.97
CA VAL A 838 -15.20 -8.51 -16.25
C VAL A 838 -14.59 -9.40 -15.15
N ALA A 839 -15.42 -10.04 -14.33
CA ALA A 839 -14.96 -10.89 -13.22
C ALA A 839 -14.17 -12.13 -13.69
N ASN A 840 -14.59 -12.78 -14.79
CA ASN A 840 -13.85 -13.90 -15.36
C ASN A 840 -12.46 -13.48 -15.89
N ALA A 841 -12.37 -12.28 -16.46
CA ALA A 841 -11.12 -11.72 -16.99
C ALA A 841 -10.21 -11.09 -15.92
N MET A 842 -10.66 -10.93 -14.66
CA MET A 842 -9.84 -10.36 -13.58
C MET A 842 -8.52 -11.11 -13.30
N PHE A 843 -8.45 -12.40 -13.65
CA PHE A 843 -7.28 -13.25 -13.43
C PHE A 843 -6.54 -13.63 -14.73
N GLU A 844 -6.87 -13.00 -15.85
CA GLU A 844 -6.28 -13.33 -17.15
C GLU A 844 -4.96 -12.60 -17.39
N ARG A 845 -3.93 -13.37 -17.80
CA ARG A 845 -2.54 -12.90 -17.94
C ARG A 845 -2.32 -11.92 -19.10
N LYS A 846 -3.30 -11.79 -19.99
CA LYS A 846 -3.30 -10.88 -21.14
C LYS A 846 -4.74 -10.46 -21.38
N ILE A 847 -4.91 -9.19 -21.72
CA ILE A 847 -6.17 -8.58 -22.15
C ILE A 847 -5.90 -7.77 -23.42
N ASP A 848 -6.94 -7.47 -24.19
CA ASP A 848 -6.85 -6.64 -25.38
C ASP A 848 -7.25 -5.18 -25.09
N MET A 849 -7.00 -4.30 -26.07
CA MET A 849 -7.36 -2.88 -25.99
C MET A 849 -8.87 -2.68 -25.79
N GLU A 850 -9.69 -3.60 -26.31
CA GLU A 850 -11.15 -3.52 -26.28
C GLU A 850 -11.72 -3.85 -24.90
N TYR A 851 -11.08 -4.76 -24.17
CA TYR A 851 -11.36 -5.00 -22.75
C TYR A 851 -10.99 -3.78 -21.91
N LEU A 852 -9.83 -3.15 -22.15
CA LEU A 852 -9.45 -1.91 -21.45
C LEU A 852 -10.46 -0.78 -21.76
N ARG A 853 -10.84 -0.61 -23.04
CA ARG A 853 -11.88 0.32 -23.49
C ARG A 853 -13.22 0.04 -22.81
N ALA A 854 -13.61 -1.23 -22.62
CA ALA A 854 -14.83 -1.61 -21.91
C ALA A 854 -14.80 -1.31 -20.41
N LEU A 855 -13.63 -1.36 -19.75
CA LEU A 855 -13.50 -0.92 -18.35
C LEU A 855 -13.63 0.61 -18.22
N VAL A 856 -12.95 1.37 -19.09
CA VAL A 856 -13.04 2.84 -19.15
C VAL A 856 -14.47 3.28 -19.48
N LEU A 857 -15.15 2.61 -20.43
CA LEU A 857 -16.51 2.94 -20.80
C LEU A 857 -17.48 2.73 -19.62
N GLY A 858 -17.37 1.59 -18.94
CA GLY A 858 -18.19 1.29 -17.77
C GLY A 858 -17.97 2.29 -16.63
N SER A 859 -16.74 2.77 -16.42
CA SER A 859 -16.45 3.74 -15.35
C SER A 859 -17.01 5.14 -15.58
N TYR A 860 -17.53 5.48 -16.76
CA TYR A 860 -18.16 6.78 -17.02
C TYR A 860 -19.67 6.83 -16.71
N TRP A 861 -20.39 5.70 -16.74
CA TRP A 861 -21.86 5.67 -16.56
C TRP A 861 -22.37 4.68 -15.51
N LEU A 862 -21.63 3.62 -15.17
CA LEU A 862 -22.05 2.63 -14.18
C LEU A 862 -21.66 3.07 -12.75
N SER A 863 -22.42 4.03 -12.22
CA SER A 863 -22.12 4.73 -10.96
C SER A 863 -21.94 3.84 -9.71
N ASP A 864 -22.43 2.59 -9.71
CA ASP A 864 -22.31 1.66 -8.59
C ASP A 864 -21.01 0.86 -8.59
N ILE A 865 -20.28 0.81 -9.72
CA ILE A 865 -18.99 0.12 -9.88
C ILE A 865 -17.92 0.98 -10.56
N SER A 866 -18.19 2.26 -10.85
CA SER A 866 -17.28 3.15 -11.59
C SER A 866 -15.91 3.27 -10.94
N TRP A 867 -15.90 3.30 -9.60
CA TRP A 867 -14.70 3.20 -8.76
C TRP A 867 -13.85 1.95 -9.04
N THR A 868 -14.44 0.76 -8.86
CA THR A 868 -13.73 -0.50 -9.01
C THR A 868 -13.23 -0.69 -10.44
N LEU A 869 -14.03 -0.26 -11.43
CA LEU A 869 -13.68 -0.31 -12.85
C LEU A 869 -12.51 0.62 -13.19
N SER A 870 -12.50 1.88 -12.73
CA SER A 870 -11.39 2.81 -13.03
C SER A 870 -10.10 2.38 -12.34
N GLY A 871 -10.13 2.03 -11.05
CA GLY A 871 -8.97 1.54 -10.32
C GLY A 871 -8.42 0.20 -10.85
N TYR A 872 -9.27 -0.66 -11.39
CA TYR A 872 -8.83 -1.85 -12.12
C TYR A 872 -8.26 -1.49 -13.51
N ALA A 873 -8.90 -0.60 -14.27
CA ALA A 873 -8.41 -0.12 -15.55
C ALA A 873 -7.01 0.51 -15.46
N ILE A 874 -6.71 1.32 -14.44
CA ILE A 874 -5.36 1.91 -14.25
C ILE A 874 -4.30 0.83 -14.05
N ARG A 875 -4.58 -0.17 -13.19
CA ARG A 875 -3.67 -1.31 -12.99
C ARG A 875 -3.46 -2.09 -14.27
N ARG A 876 -4.52 -2.33 -15.04
CA ARG A 876 -4.49 -3.04 -16.33
C ARG A 876 -3.82 -2.24 -17.44
N ALA A 877 -3.97 -0.91 -17.48
CA ALA A 877 -3.33 -0.03 -18.45
C ALA A 877 -1.79 -0.06 -18.35
N SER A 878 -1.23 -0.38 -17.17
CA SER A 878 0.22 -0.55 -16.99
C SER A 878 0.81 -1.74 -17.77
N GLU A 879 -0.01 -2.70 -18.21
CA GLU A 879 0.42 -3.82 -19.06
C GLU A 879 0.52 -3.42 -20.55
N PHE A 880 0.00 -2.24 -20.92
CA PHE A 880 0.04 -1.71 -22.28
C PHE A 880 1.11 -0.62 -22.42
N HIS A 881 1.76 -0.56 -23.57
CA HIS A 881 2.77 0.44 -23.88
C HIS A 881 2.18 1.79 -24.31
N LEU A 882 1.02 2.21 -23.75
CA LEU A 882 0.23 3.37 -24.20
C LEU A 882 1.04 4.68 -24.23
N ARG A 883 2.05 4.80 -23.37
CA ARG A 883 2.99 5.94 -23.32
C ARG A 883 3.81 6.09 -24.60
N GLN A 884 4.10 5.00 -25.31
CA GLN A 884 4.87 5.02 -26.56
C GLN A 884 4.09 5.68 -27.70
N TYR A 885 2.77 5.51 -27.74
CA TYR A 885 1.90 6.16 -28.73
C TYR A 885 2.01 7.69 -28.70
N TYR A 886 2.19 8.32 -27.54
CA TYR A 886 2.45 9.77 -27.46
C TYR A 886 3.77 10.16 -28.14
N HIS A 887 4.83 9.35 -28.01
CA HIS A 887 6.09 9.61 -28.70
C HIS A 887 5.94 9.51 -30.22
N GLU A 888 5.20 8.52 -30.72
CA GLU A 888 4.91 8.36 -32.16
C GLU A 888 4.11 9.54 -32.73
N ILE A 889 3.12 10.05 -31.97
CA ILE A 889 2.37 11.27 -32.33
C ILE A 889 3.31 12.51 -32.31
N SER A 890 4.15 12.65 -31.28
CA SER A 890 5.11 13.75 -31.19
C SER A 890 6.18 13.71 -32.29
N GLU A 891 6.56 12.53 -32.76
CA GLU A 891 7.46 12.36 -33.92
C GLU A 891 6.77 12.63 -35.25
N SER A 892 5.50 12.23 -35.44
CA SER A 892 4.75 12.52 -36.66
C SER A 892 4.56 14.03 -36.87
N VAL A 893 4.28 14.79 -35.79
CA VAL A 893 4.21 16.26 -35.82
C VAL A 893 5.57 16.89 -36.18
N ARG A 894 6.68 16.33 -35.69
CA ARG A 894 8.04 16.81 -35.98
C ARG A 894 8.60 16.36 -37.33
N SER A 895 8.04 15.31 -37.94
CA SER A 895 8.47 14.78 -39.25
C SER A 895 7.30 14.13 -40.02
N PRO A 896 6.34 14.94 -40.52
CA PRO A 896 5.11 14.41 -41.14
C PRO A 896 5.36 13.52 -42.35
N GLU A 897 6.42 13.80 -43.12
CA GLU A 897 6.80 13.06 -44.33
C GLU A 897 7.29 11.62 -44.07
N LYS A 898 7.44 11.20 -42.80
CA LYS A 898 7.87 9.86 -42.40
C LYS A 898 6.82 9.06 -41.61
N ALA A 899 5.66 9.67 -41.32
CA ALA A 899 4.64 9.02 -40.53
C ALA A 899 3.92 7.94 -41.34
N ASP A 900 3.77 6.75 -40.76
CA ASP A 900 2.91 5.68 -41.28
C ASP A 900 1.46 5.98 -40.85
N PRO A 901 0.52 6.25 -41.79
CA PRO A 901 -0.84 6.64 -41.43
C PRO A 901 -1.60 5.59 -40.60
N ALA A 902 -1.33 4.30 -40.83
CA ALA A 902 -2.01 3.22 -40.12
C ALA A 902 -1.57 3.14 -38.65
N LYS A 903 -0.26 3.27 -38.40
CA LYS A 903 0.29 3.32 -37.04
C LYS A 903 -0.08 4.60 -36.31
N LEU A 904 -0.11 5.73 -37.00
CA LEU A 904 -0.52 6.99 -36.41
C LEU A 904 -2.00 6.96 -35.96
N GLN A 905 -2.86 6.26 -36.70
CA GLN A 905 -4.24 6.00 -36.29
C GLN A 905 -4.30 5.13 -35.03
N GLU A 906 -3.58 3.98 -35.02
CA GLU A 906 -3.50 3.10 -33.83
C GLU A 906 -3.00 3.87 -32.59
N ALA A 907 -1.97 4.70 -32.75
CA ALA A 907 -1.43 5.54 -31.69
C ALA A 907 -2.43 6.58 -31.17
N MET A 908 -3.19 7.22 -32.07
CA MET A 908 -4.27 8.14 -31.70
C MET A 908 -5.37 7.43 -30.90
N ASP A 909 -5.75 6.22 -31.29
CA ASP A 909 -6.81 5.47 -30.59
C ASP A 909 -6.34 4.90 -29.25
N GLY A 910 -5.07 4.48 -29.16
CA GLY A 910 -4.45 4.07 -27.90
C GLY A 910 -4.27 5.23 -26.90
N ILE A 911 -3.85 6.42 -27.36
CA ILE A 911 -3.69 7.58 -26.46
C ILE A 911 -5.04 8.14 -25.99
N ARG A 912 -6.09 8.10 -26.82
CA ARG A 912 -7.46 8.47 -26.41
C ARG A 912 -7.91 7.67 -25.19
N VAL A 913 -7.74 6.34 -25.20
CA VAL A 913 -8.10 5.47 -24.05
C VAL A 913 -7.31 5.86 -22.79
N LEU A 914 -6.02 6.17 -22.91
CA LEU A 914 -5.20 6.64 -21.79
C LEU A 914 -5.67 7.99 -21.23
N TYR A 915 -6.01 8.94 -22.09
CA TYR A 915 -6.48 10.26 -21.68
C TYR A 915 -7.87 10.22 -21.04
N LEU A 916 -8.81 9.41 -21.56
CA LEU A 916 -10.10 9.21 -20.92
C LEU A 916 -9.95 8.54 -19.54
N LEU A 917 -9.01 7.61 -19.38
CA LEU A 917 -8.73 7.02 -18.07
C LEU A 917 -8.17 8.05 -17.08
N TYR A 918 -7.26 8.94 -17.52
CA TYR A 918 -6.76 10.06 -16.72
C TYR A 918 -7.88 11.03 -16.32
N ILE A 919 -8.75 11.44 -17.25
CA ILE A 919 -9.89 12.33 -16.99
C ILE A 919 -10.85 11.69 -15.98
N CYS A 920 -11.13 10.38 -16.13
CA CYS A 920 -11.99 9.64 -15.21
C CYS A 920 -11.40 9.57 -13.79
N ASP A 921 -10.12 9.22 -13.65
CA ASP A 921 -9.45 9.10 -12.35
C ASP A 921 -9.48 10.43 -11.59
N HIS A 922 -9.21 11.56 -12.26
CA HIS A 922 -9.20 12.88 -11.64
C HIS A 922 -10.60 13.35 -11.21
N HIS A 923 -11.60 13.24 -12.09
CA HIS A 923 -12.98 13.57 -11.72
C HIS A 923 -13.49 12.72 -10.55
N LEU A 924 -13.24 11.40 -10.58
CA LEU A 924 -13.58 10.52 -9.46
C LEU A 924 -12.78 10.84 -8.18
N SER A 925 -11.53 11.30 -8.31
CA SER A 925 -10.70 11.70 -7.16
C SER A 925 -11.27 12.91 -6.43
N ILE A 926 -11.69 13.93 -7.18
CA ILE A 926 -12.34 15.13 -6.65
C ILE A 926 -13.71 14.76 -6.05
N LEU A 927 -14.45 13.85 -6.68
CA LEU A 927 -15.74 13.38 -6.17
C LEU A 927 -15.61 12.65 -4.82
N TYR A 928 -14.66 11.71 -4.70
CA TYR A 928 -14.45 10.90 -3.50
C TYR A 928 -13.45 11.50 -2.49
N GLY A 929 -12.96 12.73 -2.71
CA GLY A 929 -12.07 13.42 -1.76
C GLY A 929 -10.71 12.78 -1.50
N ARG A 930 -10.16 12.11 -2.52
CA ARG A 930 -8.89 11.39 -2.44
C ARG A 930 -7.88 11.94 -3.44
N SER A 931 -6.63 11.54 -3.33
CA SER A 931 -5.62 11.81 -4.38
C SER A 931 -5.83 10.93 -5.61
N SER A 932 -5.47 11.49 -6.76
CA SER A 932 -5.44 10.78 -8.05
C SER A 932 -4.39 9.67 -8.06
N ILE A 933 -4.65 8.58 -8.78
CA ILE A 933 -3.69 7.48 -8.92
C ILE A 933 -2.74 7.77 -10.10
N MET A 934 -3.25 8.41 -11.15
CA MET A 934 -2.46 8.90 -12.28
C MET A 934 -1.81 10.24 -11.93
N ARG A 935 -0.53 10.39 -12.30
CA ARG A 935 0.29 11.58 -11.99
C ARG A 935 0.32 12.58 -13.14
N ASP A 936 0.39 13.87 -12.80
CA ASP A 936 0.37 14.99 -13.74
C ASP A 936 1.71 15.24 -14.46
N ASN A 937 2.83 14.89 -13.82
CA ASN A 937 4.19 15.26 -14.27
C ASN A 937 4.68 14.43 -15.49
N GLU A 938 3.81 13.67 -16.14
CA GLU A 938 4.13 12.84 -17.29
C GLU A 938 4.13 13.67 -18.58
N SER A 939 5.11 13.44 -19.47
CA SER A 939 5.32 14.29 -20.68
C SER A 939 4.17 14.24 -21.69
N TYR A 940 3.28 13.25 -21.60
CA TYR A 940 2.07 13.14 -22.43
C TYR A 940 0.89 13.93 -21.84
N ILE A 941 0.88 14.23 -20.54
CA ILE A 941 -0.12 15.09 -19.90
C ILE A 941 0.22 16.56 -20.16
N THR A 942 1.46 16.98 -19.91
CA THR A 942 1.90 18.36 -20.15
C THR A 942 2.12 18.68 -21.63
N GLY A 943 2.42 17.68 -22.46
CA GLY A 943 2.68 17.80 -23.89
C GLY A 943 1.45 17.70 -24.82
N TRP A 944 0.24 17.87 -24.30
CA TRP A 944 -1.03 17.74 -25.03
C TRP A 944 -1.13 18.60 -26.31
N GLU A 945 -0.35 19.68 -26.43
CA GLU A 945 -0.29 20.50 -27.64
C GLU A 945 0.22 19.71 -28.86
N ALA A 946 1.13 18.75 -28.66
CA ALA A 946 1.59 17.86 -29.74
C ALA A 946 0.49 16.90 -30.22
N TYR A 947 -0.41 16.49 -29.31
CA TYR A 947 -1.56 15.66 -29.67
C TYR A 947 -2.58 16.44 -30.51
N LEU A 948 -2.85 17.72 -30.19
CA LEU A 948 -3.70 18.57 -31.03
C LEU A 948 -3.05 19.02 -32.34
N ALA A 949 -1.72 19.09 -32.39
CA ALA A 949 -0.98 19.39 -33.62
C ALA A 949 -0.90 18.20 -34.59
N CYS A 950 -1.37 17.00 -34.18
CA CYS A 950 -1.44 15.82 -35.03
C CYS A 950 -2.41 16.02 -36.19
N SER A 951 -2.05 15.55 -37.39
CA SER A 951 -2.90 15.65 -38.59
C SER A 951 -4.21 14.85 -38.52
N LEU A 952 -4.32 13.92 -37.56
CA LEU A 952 -5.54 13.13 -37.29
C LEU A 952 -6.38 13.70 -36.13
N SER A 953 -5.99 14.85 -35.55
CA SER A 953 -6.74 15.48 -34.46
C SER A 953 -8.10 15.99 -34.93
N THR A 954 -9.14 15.66 -34.17
CA THR A 954 -10.53 16.06 -34.39
C THR A 954 -10.98 17.12 -33.37
N ASP A 955 -12.21 17.63 -33.49
CA ASP A 955 -12.81 18.50 -32.46
C ASP A 955 -13.03 17.75 -31.13
N ALA A 956 -13.24 16.43 -31.17
CA ALA A 956 -13.32 15.59 -29.98
C ALA A 956 -11.99 15.53 -29.23
N ASP A 957 -10.87 15.39 -29.94
CA ASP A 957 -9.52 15.44 -29.35
C ASP A 957 -9.23 16.81 -28.68
N ARG A 958 -9.72 17.91 -29.28
CA ARG A 958 -9.64 19.25 -28.66
C ARG A 958 -10.45 19.34 -27.36
N ARG A 959 -11.62 18.71 -27.28
CA ARG A 959 -12.42 18.63 -26.05
C ARG A 959 -11.72 17.77 -24.97
N ILE A 960 -11.07 16.66 -25.36
CA ILE A 960 -10.24 15.82 -24.47
C ILE A 960 -9.08 16.63 -23.89
N ALA A 961 -8.30 17.31 -24.74
CA ALA A 961 -7.19 18.16 -24.29
C ALA A 961 -7.64 19.30 -23.36
N GLY A 962 -8.82 19.88 -23.61
CA GLY A 962 -9.44 20.85 -22.71
C GLY A 962 -9.68 20.27 -21.32
N GLN A 963 -10.21 19.06 -21.22
CA GLN A 963 -10.41 18.37 -19.94
C GLN A 963 -9.10 18.00 -19.24
N ILE A 964 -8.07 17.55 -19.96
CA ILE A 964 -6.74 17.28 -19.38
C ILE A 964 -6.18 18.55 -18.74
N CYS A 965 -6.21 19.67 -19.48
CA CYS A 965 -5.75 20.98 -19.01
C CYS A 965 -6.55 21.46 -17.78
N LEU A 966 -7.87 21.22 -17.75
CA LEU A 966 -8.70 21.55 -16.60
C LEU A 966 -8.36 20.70 -15.37
N MET A 967 -8.21 19.38 -15.53
CA MET A 967 -7.85 18.48 -14.42
C MET A 967 -6.47 18.81 -13.85
N TYR A 968 -5.50 19.14 -14.72
CA TYR A 968 -4.20 19.66 -14.30
C TYR A 968 -4.33 20.94 -13.47
N LEU A 969 -5.06 21.96 -13.97
CA LEU A 969 -5.30 23.20 -13.22
C LEU A 969 -6.00 22.95 -11.88
N MET A 970 -6.98 22.06 -11.82
CA MET A 970 -7.69 21.75 -10.58
C MET A 970 -6.83 20.98 -9.57
N ASN A 971 -5.91 20.13 -10.03
CA ASN A 971 -4.95 19.51 -9.14
C ASN A 971 -3.90 20.53 -8.64
N GLN A 972 -3.44 21.46 -9.49
CA GLN A 972 -2.59 22.58 -9.05
C GLN A 972 -3.29 23.48 -8.02
N ILE A 973 -4.58 23.79 -8.21
CA ILE A 973 -5.42 24.50 -7.22
C ILE A 973 -5.42 23.75 -5.88
N ARG A 974 -5.67 22.43 -5.92
CA ARG A 974 -5.68 21.58 -4.73
C ARG A 974 -4.33 21.60 -4.02
N GLU A 975 -3.26 21.16 -4.67
CA GLU A 975 -1.90 21.11 -4.08
C GLU A 975 -1.46 22.49 -3.51
N THR A 976 -1.83 23.58 -4.18
CA THR A 976 -1.44 24.95 -3.78
C THR A 976 -2.27 25.52 -2.62
N LEU A 977 -3.48 24.98 -2.37
CA LEU A 977 -4.44 25.43 -1.34
C LEU A 977 -4.77 24.34 -0.28
N GLY A 978 -4.19 23.14 -0.36
CA GLY A 978 -4.33 22.08 0.65
C GLY A 978 -3.49 20.84 0.34
N PRO A 979 -2.70 20.37 1.32
CA PRO A 979 -3.28 19.30 2.15
C PRO A 979 -3.14 19.45 3.68
N GLU A 980 -2.46 20.46 4.23
CA GLU A 980 -1.86 20.35 5.58
C GLU A 980 -2.80 20.41 6.82
N ASP A 981 -3.97 21.06 6.79
CA ASP A 981 -4.96 21.00 7.90
C ASP A 981 -6.36 21.46 7.46
N THR A 982 -7.36 20.57 7.41
CA THR A 982 -8.74 20.89 7.00
C THR A 982 -9.52 21.73 8.03
N SER A 983 -9.03 21.83 9.26
CA SER A 983 -9.64 22.62 10.36
C SER A 983 -9.19 24.09 10.39
N SER A 984 -8.12 24.45 9.67
CA SER A 984 -7.57 25.81 9.65
C SER A 984 -8.23 26.73 8.61
N VAL A 985 -8.43 28.00 8.97
CA VAL A 985 -8.89 29.06 8.05
C VAL A 985 -7.73 29.48 7.14
N LEU A 986 -8.01 29.71 5.85
CA LEU A 986 -6.97 30.14 4.91
C LEU A 986 -6.35 31.48 5.31
N PRO A 987 -5.01 31.64 5.22
CA PRO A 987 -4.36 32.92 5.46
C PRO A 987 -4.70 33.92 4.34
N VAL A 988 -4.68 35.22 4.66
CA VAL A 988 -4.96 36.31 3.72
C VAL A 988 -4.08 36.26 2.46
N SER A 989 -2.87 35.71 2.56
CA SER A 989 -1.95 35.48 1.43
C SER A 989 -2.49 34.49 0.38
N ALA A 990 -3.51 33.69 0.69
CA ALA A 990 -4.19 32.83 -0.27
C ALA A 990 -4.97 33.61 -1.34
N LEU A 991 -5.42 34.84 -1.07
CA LEU A 991 -6.15 35.67 -2.03
C LEU A 991 -5.37 35.90 -3.33
N THR A 992 -4.06 36.14 -3.23
CA THR A 992 -3.19 36.33 -4.41
C THR A 992 -3.06 35.06 -5.24
N LYS A 993 -3.06 33.88 -4.60
CA LYS A 993 -3.06 32.57 -5.28
C LYS A 993 -4.40 32.31 -5.98
N ILE A 994 -5.52 32.58 -5.30
CA ILE A 994 -6.88 32.43 -5.85
C ILE A 994 -7.06 33.34 -7.08
N ALA A 995 -6.64 34.60 -7.02
CA ALA A 995 -6.64 35.52 -8.17
C ALA A 995 -5.64 35.15 -9.29
N GLY A 996 -4.67 34.29 -9.00
CA GLY A 996 -3.85 33.61 -10.01
C GLY A 996 -4.69 32.60 -10.78
N PHE A 997 -5.18 31.58 -10.09
CA PHE A 997 -5.97 30.50 -10.68
C PHE A 997 -7.26 30.96 -11.35
N GLU A 998 -7.90 32.02 -10.87
CA GLU A 998 -9.07 32.61 -11.55
C GLU A 998 -8.73 33.10 -12.97
N ARG A 999 -7.56 33.71 -13.16
CA ARG A 999 -7.08 34.11 -14.51
C ARG A 999 -6.76 32.90 -15.38
N ASP A 1000 -6.15 31.87 -14.81
CA ASP A 1000 -5.85 30.62 -15.54
C ASP A 1000 -7.15 29.92 -16.01
N LEU A 1001 -8.22 29.96 -15.19
CA LEU A 1001 -9.55 29.46 -15.57
C LEU A 1001 -10.22 30.32 -16.64
N ASP A 1002 -10.04 31.64 -16.60
CA ASP A 1002 -10.55 32.57 -17.62
C ASP A 1002 -9.84 32.39 -18.97
N ASP A 1003 -8.52 32.16 -18.97
CA ASP A 1003 -7.74 31.79 -20.16
C ASP A 1003 -8.11 30.40 -20.68
N TRP A 1004 -8.36 29.43 -19.79
CA TRP A 1004 -8.85 28.10 -20.15
C TRP A 1004 -10.18 28.16 -20.90
N ILE A 1005 -11.19 28.85 -20.36
CA ILE A 1005 -12.49 28.96 -21.03
C ILE A 1005 -12.35 29.75 -22.34
N ALA A 1006 -11.50 30.78 -22.42
CA ALA A 1006 -11.24 31.49 -23.67
C ALA A 1006 -10.63 30.59 -24.77
N ARG A 1007 -9.77 29.63 -24.40
CA ARG A 1007 -9.11 28.68 -25.31
C ARG A 1007 -10.02 27.52 -25.75
N PHE A 1008 -10.91 27.05 -24.88
CA PHE A 1008 -11.70 25.83 -25.09
C PHE A 1008 -13.23 26.02 -25.25
N SER A 1009 -13.81 27.21 -25.03
CA SER A 1009 -15.27 27.46 -25.21
C SER A 1009 -15.74 27.67 -26.67
N ARG A 1010 -14.93 27.32 -27.66
CA ARG A 1010 -15.18 27.65 -29.08
C ARG A 1010 -15.15 26.42 -29.97
N HIS A 1011 -16.12 25.55 -29.77
CA HIS A 1011 -16.42 24.37 -30.58
C HIS A 1011 -17.53 24.65 -31.60
N ASN A 1012 -17.53 23.90 -32.70
CA ASN A 1012 -18.65 23.93 -33.64
C ASN A 1012 -19.83 23.11 -33.08
N PRO A 1013 -21.10 23.53 -33.29
CA PRO A 1013 -22.26 22.71 -32.93
C PRO A 1013 -22.19 21.33 -33.61
N SER A 1014 -22.37 20.28 -32.82
CA SER A 1014 -22.34 18.90 -33.30
C SER A 1014 -23.71 18.46 -33.84
N GLN A 1015 -23.70 17.66 -34.89
CA GLN A 1015 -24.90 17.05 -35.47
C GLN A 1015 -25.66 16.16 -34.47
N TYR A 1016 -24.96 15.55 -33.50
CA TYR A 1016 -25.55 14.59 -32.56
C TYR A 1016 -25.88 15.18 -31.18
N ILE A 1017 -25.09 16.15 -30.72
CA ILE A 1017 -25.17 16.72 -29.36
C ILE A 1017 -25.36 18.24 -29.32
N GLY A 1018 -25.74 18.85 -30.45
CA GLY A 1018 -26.05 20.28 -30.53
C GLY A 1018 -24.90 21.17 -30.07
N ASN A 1019 -25.22 22.23 -29.33
CA ASN A 1019 -24.24 23.14 -28.75
C ASN A 1019 -23.66 22.68 -27.40
N TRP A 1020 -23.94 21.44 -26.97
CA TRP A 1020 -23.43 20.89 -25.71
C TRP A 1020 -21.91 21.03 -25.52
N PRO A 1021 -21.02 20.87 -26.53
CA PRO A 1021 -19.59 21.08 -26.34
C PRO A 1021 -19.23 22.44 -25.72
N ASN A 1022 -19.93 23.51 -26.12
CA ASN A 1022 -19.71 24.86 -25.57
C ASN A 1022 -20.39 25.04 -24.20
N LYS A 1023 -21.62 24.52 -24.04
CA LYS A 1023 -22.38 24.61 -22.77
C LYS A 1023 -21.72 23.80 -21.66
N GLY A 1024 -21.25 22.60 -21.98
CA GLY A 1024 -20.45 21.75 -21.12
C GLY A 1024 -19.12 22.40 -20.71
N ALA A 1025 -18.42 23.10 -21.61
CA ALA A 1025 -17.21 23.85 -21.26
C ALA A 1025 -17.53 24.97 -20.24
N VAL A 1026 -18.60 25.75 -20.47
CA VAL A 1026 -19.08 26.79 -19.54
C VAL A 1026 -19.45 26.21 -18.17
N MET A 1027 -20.14 25.06 -18.15
CA MET A 1027 -20.49 24.35 -16.90
C MET A 1027 -19.25 23.90 -16.13
N HIS A 1028 -18.26 23.31 -16.80
CA HIS A 1028 -16.99 22.91 -16.17
C HIS A 1028 -16.20 24.10 -15.63
N TYR A 1029 -16.21 25.22 -16.34
CA TYR A 1029 -15.61 26.48 -15.87
C TYR A 1029 -16.31 27.01 -14.61
N HIS A 1030 -17.65 27.04 -14.58
CA HIS A 1030 -18.37 27.42 -13.37
C HIS A 1030 -18.15 26.43 -12.22
N TRP A 1031 -18.04 25.13 -12.48
CA TRP A 1031 -17.70 24.16 -11.46
C TRP A 1031 -16.26 24.34 -10.93
N ALA A 1032 -15.28 24.61 -11.80
CA ALA A 1032 -13.91 24.91 -11.38
C ALA A 1032 -13.81 26.23 -10.60
N LYS A 1033 -14.57 27.27 -10.98
CA LYS A 1033 -14.70 28.50 -10.18
C LYS A 1033 -15.40 28.25 -8.84
N LEU A 1034 -16.47 27.45 -8.80
CA LEU A 1034 -17.12 27.03 -7.55
C LEU A 1034 -16.13 26.29 -6.65
N TYR A 1035 -15.39 25.32 -7.19
CA TYR A 1035 -14.36 24.56 -6.48
C TYR A 1035 -13.30 25.50 -5.89
N LEU A 1036 -12.65 26.32 -6.73
CA LEU A 1036 -11.63 27.30 -6.32
C LEU A 1036 -12.14 28.28 -5.26
N GLN A 1037 -13.28 28.92 -5.50
CA GLN A 1037 -13.79 29.98 -4.63
C GLN A 1037 -14.37 29.43 -3.31
N SER A 1038 -14.84 28.16 -3.28
CA SER A 1038 -15.35 27.53 -2.06
C SER A 1038 -14.28 27.30 -0.98
N TYR A 1039 -13.00 27.25 -1.35
CA TYR A 1039 -11.89 27.08 -0.40
C TYR A 1039 -11.83 28.14 0.70
N VAL A 1040 -12.38 29.34 0.49
CA VAL A 1040 -12.39 30.40 1.52
C VAL A 1040 -13.33 30.12 2.70
N LEU A 1041 -14.19 29.11 2.59
CA LEU A 1041 -15.09 28.66 3.66
C LEU A 1041 -14.45 27.56 4.54
N ARG A 1042 -13.20 27.18 4.25
CA ARG A 1042 -12.40 26.23 5.03
C ARG A 1042 -12.08 26.77 6.43
N GLY A 1043 -12.05 25.87 7.42
CA GLY A 1043 -11.78 26.17 8.83
C GLY A 1043 -12.85 26.98 9.58
N LEU A 1044 -14.00 27.30 8.98
CA LEU A 1044 -15.06 28.04 9.65
C LEU A 1044 -15.87 27.13 10.61
N PRO A 1045 -16.02 27.47 11.92
CA PRO A 1045 -16.78 26.67 12.88
C PRO A 1045 -18.26 26.44 12.53
N GLU A 1046 -18.81 25.29 12.97
CA GLU A 1046 -20.19 24.86 12.71
C GLU A 1046 -21.29 25.83 13.18
N SER A 1047 -21.03 26.57 14.26
CA SER A 1047 -22.02 27.39 14.95
C SER A 1047 -21.84 28.89 14.68
N GLY A 1048 -22.46 29.38 13.59
CA GLY A 1048 -22.66 30.82 13.37
C GLY A 1048 -21.39 31.65 13.14
N ALA A 1049 -20.32 31.03 12.64
CA ALA A 1049 -19.07 31.73 12.36
C ALA A 1049 -19.20 32.76 11.24
N VAL A 1050 -18.61 33.94 11.46
CA VAL A 1050 -18.62 35.05 10.51
C VAL A 1050 -17.50 34.87 9.48
N ILE A 1051 -17.88 34.59 8.22
CA ILE A 1051 -17.32 35.25 7.02
C ILE A 1051 -16.22 36.31 7.21
N PRO A 1052 -14.89 36.07 7.20
CA PRO A 1052 -13.93 37.16 7.25
C PRO A 1052 -14.17 38.14 6.08
N GLU A 1053 -14.17 39.45 6.35
CA GLU A 1053 -14.61 40.48 5.40
C GLU A 1053 -13.88 40.40 4.05
N HIS A 1054 -12.57 40.11 4.09
CA HIS A 1054 -11.70 39.94 2.94
C HIS A 1054 -11.96 38.67 2.10
N PHE A 1055 -12.84 37.75 2.54
CA PHE A 1055 -13.25 36.56 1.81
C PHE A 1055 -14.72 36.61 1.33
N LEU A 1056 -15.46 37.69 1.63
CA LEU A 1056 -16.88 37.81 1.25
C LEU A 1056 -17.09 37.86 -0.28
N GLU A 1057 -16.18 38.49 -1.02
CA GLU A 1057 -16.24 38.54 -2.49
C GLU A 1057 -16.07 37.13 -3.09
N ASN A 1058 -15.12 36.34 -2.56
CA ASN A 1058 -14.87 34.96 -2.99
C ASN A 1058 -16.07 34.05 -2.65
N ALA A 1059 -16.61 34.14 -1.43
CA ALA A 1059 -17.81 33.40 -1.04
C ALA A 1059 -19.03 33.75 -1.93
N SER A 1060 -19.19 35.03 -2.28
CA SER A 1060 -20.21 35.50 -3.21
C SER A 1060 -19.98 34.98 -4.63
N ALA A 1061 -18.72 34.92 -5.10
CA ALA A 1061 -18.36 34.34 -6.38
C ALA A 1061 -18.65 32.83 -6.45
N ALA A 1062 -18.45 32.08 -5.35
CA ALA A 1062 -18.85 30.68 -5.25
C ALA A 1062 -20.37 30.49 -5.38
N VAL A 1063 -21.17 31.31 -4.68
CA VAL A 1063 -22.65 31.32 -4.81
C VAL A 1063 -23.08 31.62 -6.25
N ALA A 1064 -22.47 32.61 -6.89
CA ALA A 1064 -22.75 32.97 -8.28
C ALA A 1064 -22.41 31.82 -9.24
N ALA A 1065 -21.29 31.14 -9.04
CA ALA A 1065 -20.86 30.00 -9.84
C ALA A 1065 -21.80 28.79 -9.69
N ALA A 1066 -22.19 28.43 -8.45
CA ALA A 1066 -23.18 27.37 -8.21
C ALA A 1066 -24.55 27.69 -8.83
N THR A 1067 -25.00 28.94 -8.70
CA THR A 1067 -26.25 29.43 -9.31
C THR A 1067 -26.20 29.37 -10.84
N ALA A 1068 -25.05 29.70 -11.44
CA ALA A 1068 -24.86 29.65 -12.89
C ALA A 1068 -24.95 28.22 -13.44
N ILE A 1069 -24.45 27.20 -12.72
CA ILE A 1069 -24.61 25.78 -13.10
C ILE A 1069 -26.09 25.38 -13.15
N ILE A 1070 -26.87 25.75 -12.14
CA ILE A 1070 -28.30 25.41 -12.09
C ILE A 1070 -29.10 26.17 -13.15
N ASN A 1071 -28.88 27.49 -13.31
CA ASN A 1071 -29.55 28.27 -14.33
C ASN A 1071 -29.22 27.77 -15.75
N LEU A 1072 -27.98 27.36 -16.02
CA LEU A 1072 -27.61 26.77 -17.31
C LEU A 1072 -28.45 25.52 -17.63
N LEU A 1073 -28.77 24.69 -16.63
CA LEU A 1073 -29.60 23.49 -16.79
C LEU A 1073 -31.09 23.78 -16.86
N LEU A 1074 -31.55 24.96 -16.41
CA LEU A 1074 -32.95 25.38 -16.45
C LEU A 1074 -33.31 26.25 -17.65
N ASP A 1075 -32.38 27.11 -18.09
CA ASP A 1075 -32.62 28.12 -19.14
C ASP A 1075 -32.16 27.64 -20.53
N ASP A 1076 -31.17 26.75 -20.62
CA ASP A 1076 -30.59 26.31 -21.89
C ASP A 1076 -31.10 24.94 -22.35
N ARG A 1077 -31.75 24.92 -23.51
CA ARG A 1077 -32.36 23.71 -24.08
C ARG A 1077 -31.36 22.60 -24.41
N ASP A 1078 -30.14 22.94 -24.85
CA ASP A 1078 -29.14 21.92 -25.18
C ASP A 1078 -28.56 21.29 -23.90
N ALA A 1079 -28.42 22.08 -22.83
CA ALA A 1079 -28.05 21.57 -21.50
C ALA A 1079 -29.16 20.70 -20.88
N GLN A 1080 -30.43 21.13 -20.99
CA GLN A 1080 -31.61 20.35 -20.58
C GLN A 1080 -31.67 18.97 -21.23
N ILE A 1081 -31.31 18.85 -22.51
CA ILE A 1081 -31.29 17.58 -23.24
C ILE A 1081 -30.05 16.75 -22.87
N ALA A 1082 -28.89 17.40 -22.71
CA ALA A 1082 -27.63 16.73 -22.44
C ALA A 1082 -27.63 15.97 -21.09
N ILE A 1083 -28.34 16.47 -20.07
CA ILE A 1083 -28.33 15.87 -18.72
C ILE A 1083 -28.74 14.38 -18.69
N ALA A 1084 -29.54 13.95 -19.68
CA ALA A 1084 -29.92 12.57 -19.87
C ALA A 1084 -28.73 11.65 -20.22
N TYR A 1085 -27.71 12.16 -20.90
CA TYR A 1085 -26.68 11.38 -21.59
C TYR A 1085 -25.25 11.62 -21.09
N VAL A 1086 -25.03 12.68 -20.31
CA VAL A 1086 -23.71 13.00 -19.76
C VAL A 1086 -23.20 11.94 -18.77
N PRO A 1087 -21.88 11.79 -18.61
CA PRO A 1087 -21.29 10.90 -17.61
C PRO A 1087 -21.66 11.26 -16.16
N HIS A 1088 -21.65 10.25 -15.29
CA HIS A 1088 -22.07 10.40 -13.88
C HIS A 1088 -21.25 11.40 -13.05
N HIS A 1089 -20.02 11.74 -13.46
CA HIS A 1089 -19.25 12.79 -12.77
C HIS A 1089 -19.88 14.18 -12.93
N ILE A 1090 -20.55 14.44 -14.05
CA ILE A 1090 -21.31 15.68 -14.28
C ILE A 1090 -22.50 15.76 -13.32
N HIS A 1091 -23.22 14.66 -13.13
CA HIS A 1091 -24.28 14.56 -12.13
C HIS A 1091 -23.73 14.82 -10.71
N GLY A 1092 -22.51 14.36 -10.40
CA GLY A 1092 -21.78 14.70 -9.18
C GLY A 1092 -21.45 16.19 -9.02
N MET A 1093 -21.04 16.89 -10.08
CA MET A 1093 -20.83 18.36 -10.05
C MET A 1093 -22.12 19.13 -9.73
N ILE A 1094 -23.24 18.67 -10.28
CA ILE A 1094 -24.55 19.30 -10.07
C ILE A 1094 -25.06 19.02 -8.66
N ALA A 1095 -24.87 17.80 -8.15
CA ALA A 1095 -25.08 17.45 -6.75
C ALA A 1095 -24.34 18.43 -5.81
N PHE A 1096 -23.07 18.74 -6.13
CA PHE A 1096 -22.26 19.67 -5.34
C PHE A 1096 -22.84 21.07 -5.33
N ALA A 1097 -23.17 21.62 -6.50
CA ALA A 1097 -23.73 22.97 -6.63
C ALA A 1097 -25.04 23.12 -5.85
N CYS A 1098 -25.93 22.13 -5.90
CA CYS A 1098 -27.16 22.12 -5.12
C CYS A 1098 -26.90 22.07 -3.60
N MET A 1099 -26.07 21.13 -3.13
CA MET A 1099 -25.77 21.00 -1.68
C MET A 1099 -25.01 22.22 -1.13
N PHE A 1100 -24.11 22.81 -1.93
CA PHE A 1100 -23.42 24.05 -1.58
C PHE A 1100 -24.43 25.18 -1.34
N LEU A 1101 -25.39 25.38 -2.27
CA LEU A 1101 -26.42 26.41 -2.11
C LEU A 1101 -27.34 26.15 -0.90
N LEU A 1102 -27.72 24.90 -0.63
CA LEU A 1102 -28.51 24.55 0.56
C LEU A 1102 -27.76 24.88 1.87
N LYS A 1103 -26.47 24.51 1.95
CA LYS A 1103 -25.63 24.74 3.14
C LYS A 1103 -25.30 26.21 3.38
N ILE A 1104 -25.01 26.98 2.33
CA ILE A 1104 -24.68 28.40 2.47
C ILE A 1104 -25.94 29.25 2.74
N ALA A 1105 -27.09 28.87 2.20
CA ALA A 1105 -28.38 29.47 2.50
C ALA A 1105 -28.85 29.21 3.94
N THR A 1106 -28.52 28.06 4.52
CA THR A 1106 -28.83 27.76 5.94
C THR A 1106 -27.85 28.40 6.92
N LYS A 1107 -26.55 28.46 6.60
CA LYS A 1107 -25.50 28.91 7.55
C LYS A 1107 -25.09 30.40 7.43
N HIS A 1108 -25.19 31.04 6.25
CA HIS A 1108 -24.65 32.39 6.02
C HIS A 1108 -25.59 33.34 5.24
N SER A 1109 -26.90 33.09 5.25
CA SER A 1109 -27.88 33.86 4.48
C SER A 1109 -27.96 35.35 4.84
N GLU A 1110 -27.83 35.68 6.13
CA GLU A 1110 -27.82 37.09 6.58
C GLU A 1110 -26.57 37.84 6.10
N GLN A 1111 -25.40 37.20 6.15
CA GLN A 1111 -24.12 37.84 5.84
C GLN A 1111 -23.90 38.03 4.33
N LEU A 1112 -24.38 37.09 3.51
CA LEU A 1112 -24.26 37.12 2.05
C LEU A 1112 -25.54 37.64 1.36
N PHE A 1113 -26.51 38.16 2.12
CA PHE A 1113 -27.80 38.70 1.65
C PHE A 1113 -28.56 37.74 0.71
N LEU A 1114 -28.64 36.46 1.09
CA LEU A 1114 -29.15 35.39 0.23
C LEU A 1114 -30.66 35.19 0.33
N ASP A 1115 -31.34 35.15 -0.82
CA ASP A 1115 -32.74 34.76 -0.93
C ASP A 1115 -32.87 33.22 -0.89
N THR A 1116 -33.14 32.68 0.30
CA THR A 1116 -33.33 31.25 0.55
C THR A 1116 -34.52 30.66 -0.22
N VAL A 1117 -35.57 31.46 -0.42
CA VAL A 1117 -36.79 31.06 -1.17
C VAL A 1117 -36.48 30.93 -2.65
N ARG A 1118 -35.63 31.80 -3.21
CA ARG A 1118 -35.15 31.69 -4.59
C ARG A 1118 -34.35 30.41 -4.81
N PHE A 1119 -33.42 30.06 -3.92
CA PHE A 1119 -32.66 28.82 -4.05
C PHE A 1119 -33.54 27.57 -3.92
N GLN A 1120 -34.49 27.57 -2.99
CA GLN A 1120 -35.48 26.49 -2.88
C GLN A 1120 -36.27 26.29 -4.19
N ARG A 1121 -36.72 27.38 -4.83
CA ARG A 1121 -37.42 27.31 -6.13
C ARG A 1121 -36.52 26.76 -7.24
N LEU A 1122 -35.26 27.20 -7.32
CA LEU A 1122 -34.31 26.75 -8.34
C LEU A 1122 -34.01 25.24 -8.22
N ILE A 1123 -33.79 24.75 -7.00
CA ILE A 1123 -33.50 23.33 -6.76
C ILE A 1123 -34.74 22.46 -7.05
N ASN A 1124 -35.93 22.90 -6.65
CA ASN A 1124 -37.18 22.20 -6.97
C ASN A 1124 -37.47 22.18 -8.48
N ALA A 1125 -37.21 23.28 -9.20
CA ALA A 1125 -37.33 23.31 -10.66
C ALA A 1125 -36.37 22.33 -11.34
N LEU A 1126 -35.13 22.22 -10.84
CA LEU A 1126 -34.13 21.27 -11.36
C LEU A 1126 -34.54 19.81 -11.07
N ALA A 1127 -35.07 19.53 -9.89
CA ALA A 1127 -35.57 18.19 -9.54
C ALA A 1127 -36.80 17.80 -10.39
N GLN A 1128 -37.71 18.74 -10.67
CA GLN A 1128 -38.80 18.53 -11.63
C GLN A 1128 -38.29 18.25 -13.05
N HIS A 1129 -37.25 18.97 -13.51
CA HIS A 1129 -36.61 18.69 -14.80
C HIS A 1129 -36.02 17.28 -14.86
N PHE A 1130 -35.33 16.84 -13.79
CA PHE A 1130 -34.77 15.49 -13.72
C PHE A 1130 -35.87 14.41 -13.76
N LYS A 1131 -36.99 14.59 -13.04
CA LYS A 1131 -38.14 13.66 -13.10
C LYS A 1131 -38.83 13.62 -14.46
N SER A 1132 -38.87 14.74 -15.18
CA SER A 1132 -39.51 14.82 -16.50
C SER A 1132 -38.60 14.33 -17.65
N THR A 1133 -37.34 14.02 -17.35
CA THR A 1133 -36.36 13.55 -18.34
C THR A 1133 -36.58 12.06 -18.68
N ASP A 1134 -36.75 11.77 -19.97
CA ASP A 1134 -37.04 10.44 -20.53
C ASP A 1134 -35.79 9.54 -20.55
N VAL A 1135 -35.44 8.96 -19.40
CA VAL A 1135 -34.36 7.96 -19.23
C VAL A 1135 -34.79 6.77 -18.37
N GLY A 1136 -34.08 5.64 -18.53
CA GLY A 1136 -34.32 4.40 -17.80
C GLY A 1136 -34.41 4.56 -16.28
N LYS A 1137 -35.23 3.72 -15.62
CA LYS A 1137 -35.56 3.86 -14.18
C LYS A 1137 -34.35 3.77 -13.24
N ASP A 1138 -33.34 2.98 -13.62
CA ASP A 1138 -32.10 2.82 -12.86
C ASP A 1138 -31.09 3.97 -13.06
N HIS A 1139 -31.40 4.95 -13.92
CA HIS A 1139 -30.53 6.08 -14.19
C HIS A 1139 -30.42 7.03 -12.99
N LEU A 1140 -29.22 7.60 -12.82
CA LEU A 1140 -28.83 8.37 -11.64
C LEU A 1140 -29.74 9.58 -11.35
N ILE A 1141 -30.23 10.26 -12.39
CA ILE A 1141 -31.00 11.51 -12.24
C ILE A 1141 -32.34 11.31 -11.54
N HIS A 1142 -32.99 10.13 -11.65
CA HIS A 1142 -34.23 9.86 -10.94
C HIS A 1142 -34.00 9.80 -9.43
N ARG A 1143 -32.94 9.11 -9.00
CA ARG A 1143 -32.49 9.06 -7.60
C ARG A 1143 -32.06 10.45 -7.11
N MET A 1144 -31.42 11.25 -7.97
CA MET A 1144 -31.06 12.62 -7.62
C MET A 1144 -32.28 13.52 -7.39
N ALA A 1145 -33.31 13.40 -8.21
CA ALA A 1145 -34.49 14.25 -8.11
C ALA A 1145 -35.23 14.06 -6.78
N GLU A 1146 -35.42 12.81 -6.35
CA GLU A 1146 -36.05 12.51 -5.06
C GLU A 1146 -35.26 13.05 -3.86
N GLY A 1147 -33.93 13.03 -3.92
CA GLY A 1147 -33.08 13.59 -2.88
C GLY A 1147 -33.10 15.12 -2.83
N LEU A 1148 -33.05 15.77 -3.99
CA LEU A 1148 -33.03 17.22 -4.11
C LEU A 1148 -34.32 17.85 -3.58
N GLU A 1149 -35.49 17.27 -3.86
CA GLU A 1149 -36.77 17.73 -3.30
C GLU A 1149 -36.80 17.63 -1.77
N LYS A 1150 -36.48 16.45 -1.21
CA LYS A 1150 -36.47 16.21 0.25
C LYS A 1150 -35.57 17.20 0.99
N MET A 1151 -34.44 17.59 0.39
CA MET A 1151 -33.53 18.56 1.02
C MET A 1151 -33.93 20.01 0.74
N ALA A 1152 -34.55 20.33 -0.39
CA ALA A 1152 -35.13 21.65 -0.63
C ALA A 1152 -36.32 21.95 0.31
N GLU A 1153 -37.10 20.95 0.74
CA GLU A 1153 -38.15 21.11 1.75
C GLU A 1153 -37.60 21.65 3.09
N SER A 1154 -36.35 21.31 3.46
CA SER A 1154 -35.73 21.75 4.71
C SER A 1154 -35.53 23.27 4.81
N LEU A 1155 -35.42 23.98 3.69
CA LEU A 1155 -35.33 25.45 3.64
C LEU A 1155 -36.67 26.16 3.89
N GLY A 1156 -37.80 25.47 3.78
CA GLY A 1156 -39.15 26.07 3.78
C GLY A 1156 -39.99 25.85 5.03
N GLY A 1157 -39.48 25.14 6.04
CA GLY A 1157 -40.23 24.84 7.27
C GLY A 1157 -40.18 25.97 8.31
N PRO A 1158 -41.27 26.30 9.03
CA PRO A 1158 -41.24 27.28 10.10
C PRO A 1158 -40.34 26.81 11.27
N THR A 1159 -39.56 27.73 11.83
CA THR A 1159 -38.56 27.50 12.88
C THR A 1159 -39.15 26.81 14.12
N ARG A 1160 -38.95 25.49 14.22
CA ARG A 1160 -39.50 24.69 15.31
C ARG A 1160 -38.56 24.67 16.51
N SER A 1161 -38.71 25.66 17.39
CA SER A 1161 -38.07 25.70 18.71
C SER A 1161 -38.25 24.37 19.47
N LYS A 1162 -37.17 23.87 20.08
CA LYS A 1162 -37.18 22.63 20.88
C LYS A 1162 -37.93 22.86 22.19
N ASN A 1163 -39.22 22.56 22.21
CA ASN A 1163 -39.98 22.26 23.43
C ASN A 1163 -41.11 21.27 23.12
N ARG A 1164 -41.04 20.05 23.70
CA ARG A 1164 -42.02 18.98 23.49
C ARG A 1164 -42.79 18.69 24.78
N VAL A 1165 -43.90 19.39 24.98
CA VAL A 1165 -44.87 19.09 26.05
C VAL A 1165 -45.97 18.18 25.52
N LYS A 1166 -46.32 17.14 26.30
CA LYS A 1166 -47.38 16.16 26.00
C LYS A 1166 -48.76 16.73 26.33
N ALA A 1167 -49.77 16.43 25.51
CA ALA A 1167 -51.17 16.33 25.94
C ALA A 1167 -51.97 15.40 25.00
N ASN A 1168 -53.00 14.76 25.53
CA ASN A 1168 -53.84 13.77 24.82
C ASN A 1168 -55.07 14.44 24.17
N GLY A 1169 -55.69 13.73 23.22
CA GLY A 1169 -57.15 13.58 23.22
C GLY A 1169 -57.99 14.32 22.18
N GLU A 1170 -58.51 13.53 21.24
CA GLU A 1170 -59.87 13.62 20.65
C GLU A 1170 -60.22 14.62 19.53
N ARG A 1171 -61.36 14.33 18.88
CA ARG A 1171 -61.89 14.82 17.59
C ARG A 1171 -62.57 16.20 17.77
N SER A 1172 -62.76 17.08 16.77
CA SER A 1172 -63.57 16.86 15.56
C SER A 1172 -63.67 18.11 14.62
N SER A 1173 -64.09 17.85 13.37
CA SER A 1173 -64.99 18.67 12.52
C SER A 1173 -64.67 20.11 12.06
N GLN A 1174 -64.23 20.22 10.79
CA GLN A 1174 -64.98 20.80 9.64
C GLN A 1174 -65.32 22.33 9.56
N PRO A 1175 -65.77 22.88 8.39
CA PRO A 1175 -65.02 23.98 7.74
C PRO A 1175 -65.89 25.21 7.34
N LEU A 1176 -65.32 26.20 6.61
CA LEU A 1176 -65.83 26.75 5.32
C LEU A 1176 -65.34 28.17 4.94
N ALA A 1177 -65.31 28.36 3.62
CA ALA A 1177 -65.60 29.58 2.85
C ALA A 1177 -64.53 30.67 2.60
N SER A 1178 -64.57 31.12 1.36
CA SER A 1178 -63.84 32.20 0.67
C SER A 1178 -64.79 33.43 0.56
N PRO A 1179 -64.64 34.45 -0.33
CA PRO A 1179 -63.57 34.75 -1.30
C PRO A 1179 -63.17 36.24 -1.45
N SER A 1180 -62.25 36.50 -2.41
CA SER A 1180 -62.36 37.54 -3.46
C SER A 1180 -61.55 38.85 -3.41
N GLN A 1181 -61.04 39.16 -4.62
CA GLN A 1181 -60.71 40.47 -5.22
C GLN A 1181 -59.42 41.23 -4.85
N ALA A 1182 -58.64 41.50 -5.91
CA ALA A 1182 -57.55 42.48 -5.99
C ALA A 1182 -58.04 43.75 -6.71
N VAL A 1183 -57.28 44.86 -6.66
CA VAL A 1183 -56.74 45.65 -7.81
C VAL A 1183 -55.62 46.60 -7.29
N ASP A 1184 -54.56 46.82 -8.09
CA ASP A 1184 -53.47 47.79 -7.88
C ASP A 1184 -53.87 49.28 -7.99
N ALA A 1185 -53.07 50.18 -7.38
CA ALA A 1185 -52.71 51.47 -8.00
C ALA A 1185 -51.48 52.16 -7.35
N THR A 1186 -50.52 52.52 -8.20
CA THR A 1186 -49.18 53.10 -8.01
C THR A 1186 -49.06 54.61 -7.65
N VAL A 1187 -47.84 55.00 -7.19
CA VAL A 1187 -47.12 56.32 -7.39
C VAL A 1187 -47.51 57.50 -6.45
N ASN A 1188 -46.60 58.21 -5.75
CA ASN A 1188 -45.53 59.08 -6.30
C ASN A 1188 -44.41 59.55 -5.31
N MET A 1189 -43.45 60.36 -5.81
CA MET A 1189 -42.16 60.86 -5.26
C MET A 1189 -42.14 61.69 -3.95
N GLY A 1190 -40.95 61.76 -3.30
CA GLY A 1190 -40.48 62.95 -2.56
C GLY A 1190 -39.30 62.74 -1.57
N ARG A 1191 -38.13 63.37 -1.81
CA ARG A 1191 -36.93 63.35 -0.92
C ARG A 1191 -37.01 64.42 0.21
N ILE A 1192 -36.30 64.20 1.34
CA ILE A 1192 -35.18 65.03 1.89
C ILE A 1192 -34.61 64.35 3.18
N THR A 1193 -33.52 64.87 3.75
CA THR A 1193 -32.37 64.13 4.33
C THR A 1193 -32.03 64.38 5.83
N ASN A 1194 -31.24 63.44 6.39
CA ASN A 1194 -30.24 63.54 7.49
C ASN A 1194 -30.67 63.47 8.98
N GLY A 1195 -29.90 62.71 9.78
CA GLY A 1195 -29.91 62.72 11.26
C GLY A 1195 -29.13 61.58 11.95
N GLN A 1196 -28.34 61.90 12.99
CA GLN A 1196 -27.39 61.05 13.73
C GLN A 1196 -27.31 61.56 15.20
N SER A 1197 -26.90 60.83 16.25
CA SER A 1197 -26.43 59.42 16.44
C SER A 1197 -26.52 59.02 17.95
N ASP A 1198 -25.88 57.90 18.34
CA ASP A 1198 -25.26 57.65 19.66
C ASP A 1198 -25.99 56.87 20.79
N VAL A 1199 -25.17 56.36 21.75
CA VAL A 1199 -25.30 55.06 22.48
C VAL A 1199 -24.72 55.12 23.93
N PRO A 1200 -25.47 54.70 24.97
CA PRO A 1200 -25.14 53.54 25.85
C PRO A 1200 -26.39 52.64 26.15
N ASP A 1201 -26.38 51.37 26.59
CA ASP A 1201 -25.55 50.48 27.47
C ASP A 1201 -26.07 50.31 28.93
N TYR A 1202 -25.90 49.08 29.47
CA TYR A 1202 -25.79 48.59 30.87
C TYR A 1202 -26.47 47.21 31.11
N GLY A 1203 -25.75 46.28 31.76
CA GLY A 1203 -26.19 44.90 32.08
C GLY A 1203 -26.26 44.55 33.59
N SER A 1204 -25.95 43.28 33.93
CA SER A 1204 -26.03 42.61 35.27
C SER A 1204 -27.46 42.13 35.67
N LEU A 1205 -27.70 41.03 36.43
CA LEU A 1205 -26.91 40.29 37.45
C LEU A 1205 -27.10 38.74 37.41
N ASP A 1206 -26.24 38.08 38.19
CA ASP A 1206 -26.03 36.63 38.49
C ASP A 1206 -26.75 36.24 39.84
N PRO A 1207 -26.45 35.20 40.67
CA PRO A 1207 -26.05 33.78 40.51
C PRO A 1207 -26.87 32.75 41.38
N THR A 1208 -26.45 31.47 41.37
CA THR A 1208 -26.67 30.39 42.40
C THR A 1208 -28.06 29.68 42.39
N ALA A 1209 -28.28 28.40 42.80
CA ALA A 1209 -27.48 27.34 43.48
C ALA A 1209 -28.08 25.91 43.26
N PHE A 1210 -27.42 24.86 43.79
CA PHE A 1210 -27.92 23.49 44.15
C PHE A 1210 -27.96 22.33 43.11
N ASP A 1211 -26.80 21.80 42.74
CA ASP A 1211 -26.10 20.61 43.29
C ASP A 1211 -26.75 19.21 43.63
N PHE A 1212 -25.93 18.17 43.39
CA PHE A 1212 -25.85 16.75 43.83
C PHE A 1212 -26.95 15.66 43.64
N GLY A 1213 -26.53 14.48 43.13
CA GLY A 1213 -26.91 13.16 43.71
C GLY A 1213 -27.34 11.98 42.79
N ASP A 1214 -26.41 11.30 42.11
CA ASP A 1214 -26.10 9.84 42.25
C ASP A 1214 -27.02 8.85 41.43
N PRO A 1215 -26.84 7.49 41.39
CA PRO A 1215 -26.33 6.86 40.17
C PRO A 1215 -27.10 5.58 39.67
N ALA A 1216 -26.50 4.93 38.66
CA ALA A 1216 -26.59 3.50 38.30
C ALA A 1216 -27.62 2.99 37.26
N LEU A 1217 -27.05 2.40 36.20
CA LEU A 1217 -27.46 1.16 35.47
C LEU A 1217 -28.81 1.11 34.71
N GLY A 1218 -28.73 0.76 33.41
CA GLY A 1218 -29.87 0.20 32.67
C GLY A 1218 -29.76 0.29 31.14
N LEU A 1219 -29.23 -0.75 30.49
CA LEU A 1219 -29.21 -0.89 29.02
C LEU A 1219 -30.62 -1.13 28.44
N GLY A 1220 -30.92 -0.64 27.22
CA GLY A 1220 -32.11 -1.06 26.48
C GLY A 1220 -32.48 -0.21 25.25
N MET A 1221 -31.99 -0.61 24.05
CA MET A 1221 -32.66 -0.34 22.76
C MET A 1221 -33.95 -1.22 22.65
N PRO A 1222 -35.02 -0.85 21.89
CA PRO A 1222 -35.00 -0.90 20.41
C PRO A 1222 -35.94 0.03 19.58
N PHE A 1223 -35.52 0.25 18.32
CA PHE A 1223 -36.30 0.32 17.04
C PHE A 1223 -37.44 1.33 16.77
N PHE A 1224 -37.49 1.79 15.51
CA PHE A 1224 -38.64 1.50 14.62
C PHE A 1224 -38.21 1.42 13.15
N ASP A 1225 -38.46 0.27 12.52
CA ASP A 1225 -38.48 0.07 11.07
C ASP A 1225 -39.76 0.63 10.43
N PHE A 1226 -39.74 0.74 9.10
CA PHE A 1226 -40.96 0.63 8.29
C PHE A 1226 -40.69 -0.28 7.08
N GLU A 1227 -41.35 -1.44 7.07
CA GLU A 1227 -41.42 -2.34 5.92
C GLU A 1227 -42.87 -2.55 5.47
N GLY A 1228 -43.04 -2.86 4.18
CA GLY A 1228 -44.12 -3.74 3.75
C GLY A 1228 -45.23 -3.14 2.88
N THR A 1229 -45.12 -3.38 1.56
CA THR A 1229 -46.31 -3.63 0.73
C THR A 1229 -46.12 -4.91 -0.09
N THR A 1230 -46.66 -6.03 0.41
CA THR A 1230 -47.46 -6.97 -0.40
C THR A 1230 -48.27 -7.92 0.48
N LEU A 1231 -49.57 -7.64 0.53
CA LEU A 1231 -50.72 -8.56 0.62
C LEU A 1231 -50.58 -9.92 1.37
N ASP A 1232 -51.38 -9.97 2.45
CA ASP A 1232 -52.47 -10.93 2.70
C ASP A 1232 -52.36 -12.08 3.73
N ALA A 1233 -53.44 -12.15 4.51
CA ALA A 1233 -54.11 -13.35 5.03
C ALA A 1233 -53.41 -14.22 6.09
N GLY A 1234 -53.17 -13.61 7.25
CA GLY A 1234 -53.78 -13.97 8.55
C GLY A 1234 -54.04 -15.43 8.96
N GLN A 1235 -53.70 -15.71 10.23
CA GLN A 1235 -54.67 -16.21 11.22
C GLN A 1235 -54.20 -15.92 12.65
N ALA A 1236 -55.14 -15.66 13.56
CA ALA A 1236 -54.86 -15.43 14.97
C ALA A 1236 -54.70 -16.75 15.73
N MET A 1237 -53.96 -16.75 16.86
CA MET A 1237 -54.53 -16.98 18.21
C MET A 1237 -53.46 -17.10 19.33
N TRP A 1238 -53.67 -16.32 20.39
CA TRP A 1238 -53.49 -16.65 21.82
C TRP A 1238 -52.17 -17.29 22.36
N THR A 1239 -51.31 -16.41 22.89
CA THR A 1239 -50.85 -16.36 24.31
C THR A 1239 -50.18 -17.55 25.03
N PHE A 1240 -48.97 -17.25 25.53
CA PHE A 1240 -48.37 -17.62 26.84
C PHE A 1240 -48.14 -19.12 27.18
N THR A 1241 -46.87 -19.53 27.07
CA THR A 1241 -46.01 -19.73 28.26
C THR A 1241 -44.58 -19.27 27.96
#